data_AF-A0A5N6KQ96-F1
#
_entry.id   AF-A0A5N6KQ96-F1
#
_cell.length_a   1.000
_cell.length_b   1.000
_cell.length_c   1.000
_cell.angle_alpha   90.00
_cell.angle_beta   90.00
_cell.angle_gamma   90.00
#
_symmetry.space_group_name_H-M   'P 1'
#
loop_
_entity.id
_entity.type
_entity.pdbx_description
1 polymer ?
#
loop_
_entity_poly.entity_id
_entity_poly.type
_entity_poly.pdbx_seq_one_letter_code
_entity_poly.pdbx_strand_id
1 'polypeptide(L)'
;MEQTKRDFDSFLDDHIQMNLDVQRRRVYEHFGLARPSEDLGASFAGAQSSTGPNASRGAFGRSSRRSKFGNSEKGGSGVTFGASGMNKSILGGSTLRGSTRTAQFADVADKSTSVGSTITAQDPFLRSKQDKYATKVRELNISRLQQVVYPVIEEFAKVEIDSGSDTSAQLVDAYKALKEIVQENPSVQRPSDPGAIRERQYIKSYLDETPSSGTSLQMRKQILNGSRKFLENNFYQSVEDMISRNPQQAQLGGVPSKVNKVRAYVKLRGDRKDLTTEQYELQIVNDDYCWALIYYLLRAGLVQEAAKYVSENERPLKNMDRHFTQYMRSYASDSDRRLPRDMQTRISAEYHQRTRIAPEKSIDPYRMACYKIIGRCDISRKTIEGVSAGIEDFLWLNFSLAREVNRVEEAATDVFGLEEARNVITEVGQRHFAPGNESGPGYATFFLMQILAGMFEQAIAWLYPHNYVAAVHFAIALDFYGLLRVSDFDVSASELLTYTTRQKPQICFCRMMGYYTQDFRISNAEAAADYLTLICINSDLPGQVGKAQAAVCHEALKELVLVTREFALLLGDMNSDGRRIQGAIEQRVDLLSLENQQEFLKSLTIQAASAADDSGRTTDAVLLYHLAEEYDNVVVIINRALSDALAVDIGQEPMRLQPLKPRDANAPPPDAASSNSSLSLTSVDDPAILARNMITLYNANAAYYARIRQPNRDACGLLLRIHDVKTLVATGQWALAIDTVKATSLLPLEAGGNISVIRSHAQQLHAMPSVVSRNVGNLLIWTITACGKHREVLRSSAFDVGGRGLIDSLAGMAKDMMVFAGLIRYKLSPGVFEALARAGQGVESA
;
A
#
# COMPACT_ATOMS: atom_id res chain seq x y z
N MET A 1 -1.97 47.58 -50.09
CA MET A 1 -0.91 47.55 -49.07
C MET A 1 -1.10 46.41 -48.05
N GLU A 2 -2.34 46.04 -47.68
CA GLU A 2 -2.57 44.89 -46.78
C GLU A 2 -2.43 43.52 -47.46
N GLN A 3 -2.77 43.42 -48.75
CA GLN A 3 -2.66 42.17 -49.51
C GLN A 3 -1.19 41.75 -49.75
N THR A 4 -0.33 42.73 -50.06
CA THR A 4 1.12 42.57 -50.16
C THR A 4 1.80 42.19 -48.84
N LYS A 5 1.19 42.49 -47.69
CA LYS A 5 1.68 42.07 -46.37
C LYS A 5 1.34 40.61 -46.09
N ARG A 6 0.12 40.17 -46.42
CA ARG A 6 -0.28 38.76 -46.28
C ARG A 6 0.50 37.85 -47.22
N ASP A 7 0.78 38.29 -48.44
CA ASP A 7 1.60 37.52 -49.38
C ASP A 7 3.06 37.44 -48.92
N PHE A 8 3.58 38.47 -48.24
CA PHE A 8 4.92 38.46 -47.66
C PHE A 8 5.02 37.59 -46.39
N ASP A 9 4.01 37.62 -45.52
CA ASP A 9 3.95 36.78 -44.32
C ASP A 9 3.73 35.30 -44.69
N SER A 10 2.92 35.01 -45.71
CA SER A 10 2.76 33.65 -46.27
C SER A 10 4.04 33.17 -46.93
N PHE A 11 4.76 34.06 -47.65
CA PHE A 11 6.05 33.73 -48.24
C PHE A 11 7.13 33.46 -47.17
N LEU A 12 7.12 34.21 -46.07
CA LEU A 12 8.00 33.98 -44.92
C LEU A 12 7.69 32.67 -44.20
N ASP A 13 6.42 32.36 -43.94
CA ASP A 13 6.02 31.10 -43.31
C ASP A 13 6.41 29.89 -44.16
N ASP A 14 6.19 29.94 -45.48
CA ASP A 14 6.58 28.87 -46.40
C ASP A 14 8.11 28.74 -46.51
N HIS A 15 8.86 29.85 -46.60
CA HIS A 15 10.33 29.79 -46.68
C HIS A 15 11.03 29.44 -45.35
N ILE A 16 10.42 29.75 -44.21
CA ILE A 16 10.94 29.38 -42.88
C ILE A 16 10.67 27.89 -42.61
N GLN A 17 9.49 27.37 -42.96
CA GLN A 17 9.19 25.94 -42.84
C GLN A 17 10.06 25.09 -43.77
N MET A 18 10.30 25.55 -45.01
CA MET A 18 11.15 24.82 -45.96
C MET A 18 12.61 24.76 -45.50
N ASN A 19 13.14 25.81 -44.86
CA ASN A 19 14.49 25.79 -44.28
C ASN A 19 14.61 24.89 -43.04
N LEU A 20 13.58 24.84 -42.20
CA LEU A 20 13.53 23.95 -41.03
C LEU A 20 13.49 22.48 -41.44
N ASP A 21 12.73 22.12 -42.46
CA ASP A 21 12.66 20.74 -42.95
C ASP A 21 13.93 20.30 -43.69
N VAL A 22 14.61 21.22 -44.39
CA VAL A 22 15.92 20.97 -45.02
C VAL A 22 17.02 20.83 -43.96
N GLN A 23 17.00 21.65 -42.90
CA GLN A 23 17.90 21.47 -41.75
C GLN A 23 17.60 20.17 -40.99
N ARG A 24 16.32 19.83 -40.79
CA ARG A 24 15.89 18.59 -40.15
C ARG A 24 16.33 17.37 -40.96
N ARG A 25 16.26 17.43 -42.29
CA ARG A 25 16.79 16.39 -43.19
C ARG A 25 18.31 16.27 -43.13
N ARG A 26 19.06 17.38 -43.15
CA ARG A 26 20.53 17.34 -42.96
C ARG A 26 20.93 16.78 -41.60
N VAL A 27 20.19 17.10 -40.54
CA VAL A 27 20.40 16.52 -39.21
C VAL A 27 20.11 15.02 -39.26
N TYR A 28 19.03 14.58 -39.90
CA TYR A 28 18.74 13.15 -40.06
C TYR A 28 19.77 12.40 -40.93
N GLU A 29 20.33 13.02 -41.97
CA GLU A 29 21.42 12.44 -42.78
C GLU A 29 22.75 12.40 -42.01
N HIS A 30 23.08 13.45 -41.26
CA HIS A 30 24.28 13.53 -40.43
C HIS A 30 24.27 12.51 -39.29
N PHE A 31 23.09 12.15 -38.78
CA PHE A 31 22.91 11.08 -37.78
C PHE A 31 22.56 9.71 -38.40
N GLY A 32 22.62 9.57 -39.74
CA GLY A 32 22.45 8.29 -40.45
C GLY A 32 21.03 7.70 -40.40
N LEU A 33 20.02 8.53 -40.09
CA LEU A 33 18.62 8.14 -39.93
C LEU A 33 17.81 8.24 -41.24
N ALA A 34 18.40 8.82 -42.31
CA ALA A 34 17.83 8.87 -43.65
C ALA A 34 18.90 8.54 -44.71
N ARG A 35 18.51 7.82 -45.78
CA ARG A 35 19.40 7.48 -46.91
C ARG A 35 19.39 8.62 -47.96
N PRO A 36 20.51 8.90 -48.65
CA PRO A 36 20.56 9.95 -49.67
C PRO A 36 19.62 9.60 -50.83
N SER A 37 18.76 10.53 -51.24
CA SER A 37 17.91 10.37 -52.42
C SER A 37 18.68 10.83 -53.67
N GLU A 38 19.03 9.89 -54.55
CA GLU A 38 19.38 10.15 -55.94
C GLU A 38 18.10 10.30 -56.75
N ASP A 39 17.95 11.43 -57.44
CA ASP A 39 16.92 11.64 -58.46
C ASP A 39 17.64 11.93 -59.80
N LEU A 40 17.27 11.17 -60.84
CA LEU A 40 17.06 11.58 -62.24
C LEU A 40 17.39 10.47 -63.25
N GLY A 41 16.34 9.95 -63.91
CA GLY A 41 16.28 9.95 -65.38
C GLY A 41 16.65 8.68 -66.16
N ALA A 42 15.67 8.27 -66.99
CA ALA A 42 15.79 7.56 -68.28
C ALA A 42 15.82 6.01 -68.33
N SER A 43 14.65 5.46 -68.67
CA SER A 43 14.39 4.55 -69.80
C SER A 43 15.39 3.43 -70.15
N PHE A 44 14.99 2.17 -70.03
CA PHE A 44 14.66 1.25 -71.16
C PHE A 44 14.55 -0.23 -70.70
N ALA A 45 13.45 -0.86 -71.14
CA ALA A 45 13.28 -2.26 -71.57
C ALA A 45 13.82 -3.46 -70.76
N GLY A 46 12.96 -4.47 -70.63
CA GLY A 46 13.40 -5.87 -70.82
C GLY A 46 12.86 -6.88 -69.83
N ALA A 47 11.76 -7.52 -70.20
CA ALA A 47 11.13 -8.64 -69.51
C ALA A 47 11.98 -9.93 -69.53
N GLN A 48 11.81 -10.77 -68.51
CA GLN A 48 11.62 -12.24 -68.58
C GLN A 48 11.50 -12.79 -67.14
N SER A 49 10.31 -13.22 -66.71
CA SER A 49 9.82 -14.62 -66.73
C SER A 49 10.52 -15.50 -65.68
N SER A 50 9.88 -16.34 -64.86
CA SER A 50 8.49 -16.78 -64.76
C SER A 50 8.35 -17.78 -63.61
N THR A 51 7.09 -18.06 -63.26
CA THR A 51 6.54 -19.28 -62.61
C THR A 51 6.48 -19.36 -61.07
N GLY A 52 5.24 -19.24 -60.55
CA GLY A 52 4.83 -19.42 -59.13
C GLY A 52 4.53 -20.89 -58.77
N PRO A 53 3.46 -21.26 -58.01
CA PRO A 53 2.54 -20.45 -57.19
C PRO A 53 2.21 -21.06 -55.79
N ASN A 54 1.39 -20.32 -55.02
CA ASN A 54 0.53 -20.73 -53.88
C ASN A 54 1.14 -21.22 -52.54
N ALA A 55 1.04 -20.37 -51.51
CA ALA A 55 0.11 -20.60 -50.38
C ALA A 55 0.12 -19.39 -49.43
N SER A 56 -1.08 -18.89 -49.12
CA SER A 56 -1.34 -17.74 -48.26
C SER A 56 -1.57 -18.13 -46.80
N ARG A 57 -1.14 -17.22 -45.91
CA ARG A 57 -1.60 -16.95 -44.53
C ARG A 57 -0.83 -17.59 -43.37
N GLY A 58 -0.24 -16.71 -42.56
CA GLY A 58 0.23 -16.97 -41.21
C GLY A 58 0.78 -15.68 -40.59
N ALA A 59 -0.12 -14.82 -40.10
CA ALA A 59 0.21 -13.60 -39.38
C ALA A 59 0.61 -13.94 -37.93
N PHE A 60 1.85 -13.67 -37.55
CA PHE A 60 2.28 -13.51 -36.16
C PHE A 60 3.24 -12.34 -36.02
N GLY A 61 2.92 -11.49 -35.05
CA GLY A 61 3.53 -10.19 -34.80
C GLY A 61 4.98 -10.28 -34.35
N ARG A 62 5.74 -9.28 -34.81
CA ARG A 62 7.16 -9.10 -34.56
C ARG A 62 7.40 -8.52 -33.17
N SER A 63 8.38 -9.11 -32.50
CA SER A 63 9.07 -8.58 -31.32
C SER A 63 9.62 -7.17 -31.58
N SER A 64 9.31 -6.22 -30.70
CA SER A 64 9.98 -4.92 -30.66
C SER A 64 11.35 -5.05 -29.98
N ARG A 65 12.41 -4.75 -30.73
CA ARG A 65 13.77 -4.59 -30.22
C ARG A 65 13.88 -3.21 -29.57
N ARG A 66 14.19 -3.16 -28.27
CA ARG A 66 14.62 -1.94 -27.58
C ARG A 66 16.15 -1.87 -27.52
N SER A 67 16.67 -0.67 -27.75
CA SER A 67 18.06 -0.31 -27.95
C SER A 67 18.92 -0.44 -26.69
N LYS A 68 20.19 -0.73 -26.93
CA LYS A 68 21.28 -0.95 -26.00
C LYS A 68 22.02 0.38 -25.80
N PHE A 69 22.05 0.91 -24.57
CA PHE A 69 23.08 1.84 -24.12
C PHE A 69 23.70 1.26 -22.85
N GLY A 70 24.99 0.98 -22.92
CA GLY A 70 25.78 0.42 -21.84
C GLY A 70 26.44 1.52 -21.02
N ASN A 71 26.60 1.26 -19.73
CA ASN A 71 27.67 1.84 -18.93
C ASN A 71 28.38 0.71 -18.20
N SER A 72 29.69 0.67 -18.37
CA SER A 72 30.59 -0.38 -17.92
C SER A 72 31.22 0.00 -16.58
N GLU A 73 31.10 -0.85 -15.56
CA GLU A 73 32.09 -0.95 -14.49
C GLU A 73 32.45 -2.41 -14.22
N LYS A 74 33.75 -2.63 -14.08
CA LYS A 74 34.43 -3.93 -14.07
C LYS A 74 34.23 -4.65 -12.74
N GLY A 75 34.06 -5.96 -12.83
CA GLY A 75 33.95 -6.86 -11.68
C GLY A 75 35.27 -7.11 -10.95
N GLY A 76 35.14 -7.33 -9.64
CA GLY A 76 36.07 -8.06 -8.81
C GLY A 76 35.29 -9.16 -8.09
N SER A 77 35.65 -10.40 -8.37
CA SER A 77 35.11 -11.63 -7.79
C SER A 77 35.43 -11.75 -6.29
N GLY A 78 34.40 -11.87 -5.45
CA GLY A 78 34.50 -12.30 -4.06
C GLY A 78 33.24 -13.07 -3.69
N VAL A 79 33.39 -14.34 -3.33
CA VAL A 79 32.29 -15.23 -2.93
C VAL A 79 31.78 -14.77 -1.57
N THR A 80 30.58 -14.18 -1.52
CA THR A 80 29.83 -13.92 -0.29
C THR A 80 28.53 -14.73 -0.32
N PHE A 81 28.45 -15.69 0.60
CA PHE A 81 27.25 -16.44 0.90
C PHE A 81 26.25 -15.52 1.62
N GLY A 82 25.03 -15.40 1.10
CA GLY A 82 23.89 -14.78 1.79
C GLY A 82 23.59 -13.33 1.41
N ALA A 83 23.04 -13.10 0.22
CA ALA A 83 22.33 -11.87 -0.12
C ALA A 83 20.95 -12.23 -0.71
N SER A 84 19.88 -12.05 0.07
CA SER A 84 18.54 -11.82 -0.50
C SER A 84 18.61 -10.49 -1.26
N GLY A 85 18.11 -10.30 -2.48
CA GLY A 85 17.16 -11.10 -3.22
C GLY A 85 15.98 -10.23 -3.65
N MET A 86 16.26 -9.07 -4.30
CA MET A 86 15.38 -8.27 -5.19
C MET A 86 16.10 -6.94 -5.51
N ASN A 87 16.54 -6.74 -6.76
CA ASN A 87 17.23 -5.51 -7.17
C ASN A 87 16.27 -4.31 -7.42
N LYS A 88 14.99 -4.41 -7.02
CA LYS A 88 13.94 -3.42 -7.29
C LYS A 88 13.13 -3.16 -6.02
N SER A 89 13.12 -1.90 -5.57
CA SER A 89 12.35 -1.44 -4.40
C SER A 89 10.86 -1.74 -4.56
N ILE A 90 10.26 -2.39 -3.56
CA ILE A 90 8.83 -2.74 -3.52
C ILE A 90 7.99 -1.51 -3.16
N LEU A 91 8.55 -0.64 -2.32
CA LEU A 91 7.96 0.63 -1.91
C LEU A 91 8.12 1.75 -2.97
N GLY A 92 8.67 1.44 -4.14
CA GLY A 92 9.00 2.40 -5.19
C GLY A 92 10.33 3.12 -4.93
N GLY A 93 10.89 3.76 -5.96
CA GLY A 93 12.13 4.52 -5.82
C GLY A 93 11.98 5.67 -4.83
N SER A 94 12.94 5.85 -3.91
CA SER A 94 12.99 7.00 -3.01
C SER A 94 13.11 8.29 -3.84
N THR A 95 12.00 8.99 -4.04
CA THR A 95 12.03 10.32 -4.65
C THR A 95 12.79 11.25 -3.71
N LEU A 96 13.97 11.71 -4.13
CA LEU A 96 14.61 12.87 -3.52
C LEU A 96 13.59 14.01 -3.37
N ARG A 97 13.66 14.73 -2.24
CA ARG A 97 12.90 15.95 -1.97
C ARG A 97 12.81 16.81 -3.25
N GLY A 98 11.60 16.93 -3.81
CA GLY A 98 11.30 17.88 -4.89
C GLY A 98 10.83 17.29 -6.23
N SER A 99 10.79 15.96 -6.44
CA SER A 99 10.18 15.38 -7.64
C SER A 99 8.74 14.92 -7.37
N THR A 100 7.76 15.59 -7.99
CA THR A 100 6.31 15.34 -7.84
C THR A 100 5.79 14.12 -8.60
N ARG A 101 6.66 13.26 -9.14
CA ARG A 101 6.22 12.01 -9.76
C ARG A 101 6.02 10.95 -8.68
N THR A 102 4.78 10.80 -8.22
CA THR A 102 4.32 9.59 -7.54
C THR A 102 4.73 8.37 -8.36
N ALA A 103 5.21 7.31 -7.70
CA ALA A 103 5.47 6.06 -8.41
C ALA A 103 4.13 5.56 -8.95
N GLN A 104 3.95 5.65 -10.26
CA GLN A 104 2.71 5.26 -10.95
C GLN A 104 2.98 4.02 -11.79
N PHE A 105 1.96 3.19 -11.95
CA PHE A 105 2.02 2.06 -12.87
C PHE A 105 2.13 2.55 -14.31
N ALA A 106 2.90 1.85 -15.15
CA ALA A 106 3.15 2.27 -16.53
C ALA A 106 1.85 2.32 -17.36
N ASP A 107 1.00 1.30 -17.22
CA ASP A 107 -0.32 1.18 -17.88
C ASP A 107 -1.35 2.19 -17.39
N VAL A 108 -1.18 2.72 -16.17
CA VAL A 108 -2.00 3.78 -15.59
C VAL A 108 -1.51 5.16 -16.04
N ALA A 109 -0.20 5.38 -16.07
CA ALA A 109 0.42 6.64 -16.49
C ALA A 109 0.01 7.02 -17.93
N ASP A 110 0.00 6.04 -18.83
CA ASP A 110 -0.42 6.23 -20.23
C ASP A 110 -1.89 6.64 -20.36
N LYS A 111 -2.77 6.22 -19.42
CA LYS A 111 -4.20 6.61 -19.40
C LYS A 111 -4.43 7.93 -18.65
N SER A 112 -3.60 8.26 -17.67
CA SER A 112 -3.67 9.51 -16.92
C SER A 112 -3.26 10.76 -17.73
N THR A 113 -2.61 10.57 -18.89
CA THR A 113 -2.24 11.68 -19.79
C THR A 113 -3.35 12.04 -20.78
N SER A 114 -4.33 11.16 -21.01
CA SER A 114 -5.50 11.42 -21.87
C SER A 114 -6.69 11.97 -21.08
N VAL A 115 -6.82 11.60 -19.82
CA VAL A 115 -7.75 12.20 -18.86
C VAL A 115 -7.00 13.35 -18.19
N GLY A 116 -7.46 14.60 -18.31
CA GLY A 116 -6.83 15.80 -17.71
C GLY A 116 -6.73 15.81 -16.17
N SER A 117 -6.80 14.65 -15.51
CA SER A 117 -6.58 14.42 -14.09
C SER A 117 -5.08 14.53 -13.80
N THR A 118 -4.62 15.76 -13.63
CA THR A 118 -3.41 15.96 -12.84
C THR A 118 -3.66 15.37 -11.45
N ILE A 119 -2.89 14.36 -11.06
CA ILE A 119 -2.77 13.91 -9.67
C ILE A 119 -2.08 15.06 -8.93
N THR A 120 -2.84 16.12 -8.67
CA THR A 120 -2.39 17.34 -8.01
C THR A 120 -2.62 17.19 -6.53
N ALA A 121 -1.53 17.31 -5.79
CA ALA A 121 -1.43 17.76 -4.41
C ALA A 121 -2.72 17.71 -3.54
N GLN A 122 -2.83 16.63 -2.75
CA GLN A 122 -3.46 16.55 -1.43
C GLN A 122 -4.71 17.42 -1.21
N ASP A 123 -5.85 16.97 -1.75
CA ASP A 123 -7.17 17.41 -1.30
C ASP A 123 -7.37 17.02 0.19
N PRO A 124 -7.66 17.97 1.11
CA PRO A 124 -7.94 17.68 2.52
C PRO A 124 -9.03 16.61 2.71
N PHE A 125 -9.99 16.55 1.78
CA PHE A 125 -11.06 15.58 1.80
C PHE A 125 -10.56 14.16 1.50
N LEU A 126 -9.67 13.99 0.51
CA LEU A 126 -9.04 12.70 0.21
C LEU A 126 -8.22 12.21 1.41
N ARG A 127 -7.49 13.09 2.10
CA ARG A 127 -6.72 12.73 3.29
C ARG A 127 -7.60 12.27 4.45
N SER A 128 -8.66 13.01 4.75
CA SER A 128 -9.65 12.60 5.76
C SER A 128 -10.26 11.23 5.44
N LYS A 129 -10.56 10.98 4.17
CA LYS A 129 -11.03 9.68 3.70
C LYS A 129 -9.99 8.56 3.87
N GLN A 130 -8.72 8.83 3.56
CA GLN A 130 -7.62 7.89 3.80
C GLN A 130 -7.47 7.55 5.30
N ASP A 131 -7.57 8.54 6.19
CA ASP A 131 -7.48 8.32 7.64
C ASP A 131 -8.63 7.45 8.19
N LYS A 132 -9.86 7.68 7.69
CA LYS A 132 -11.02 6.82 8.02
C LYS A 132 -10.80 5.39 7.55
N TYR A 133 -10.34 5.21 6.32
CA TYR A 133 -10.02 3.89 5.78
C TYR A 133 -8.90 3.19 6.55
N ALA A 134 -7.83 3.91 6.91
CA ALA A 134 -6.73 3.38 7.70
C ALA A 134 -7.22 2.86 9.07
N THR A 135 -8.16 3.57 9.69
CA THR A 135 -8.82 3.12 10.93
C THR A 135 -9.54 1.79 10.71
N LYS A 136 -10.30 1.66 9.61
CA LYS A 136 -11.00 0.41 9.27
C LYS A 136 -10.07 -0.75 8.91
N VAL A 137 -8.91 -0.47 8.29
CA VAL A 137 -7.89 -1.49 8.02
C VAL A 137 -7.22 -1.96 9.31
N ARG A 138 -6.96 -1.05 10.25
CA ARG A 138 -6.46 -1.40 11.58
C ARG A 138 -7.47 -2.29 12.33
N GLU A 139 -8.75 -1.92 12.34
CA GLU A 139 -9.83 -2.72 12.94
C GLU A 139 -9.93 -4.12 12.31
N LEU A 140 -9.78 -4.21 10.98
CA LEU A 140 -9.71 -5.48 10.25
C LEU A 140 -8.55 -6.35 10.75
N ASN A 141 -7.33 -5.82 10.79
CA ASN A 141 -6.15 -6.59 11.24
C ASN A 141 -6.28 -7.04 12.69
N ILE A 142 -6.81 -6.19 13.58
CA ILE A 142 -7.10 -6.56 14.98
C ILE A 142 -8.13 -7.70 15.03
N SER A 143 -9.20 -7.62 14.25
CA SER A 143 -10.24 -8.65 14.23
C SER A 143 -9.70 -9.99 13.69
N ARG A 144 -8.80 -9.95 12.70
CA ARG A 144 -8.10 -11.13 12.17
C ARG A 144 -7.21 -11.77 13.23
N LEU A 145 -6.44 -10.98 13.98
CA LEU A 145 -5.64 -11.46 15.12
C LEU A 145 -6.50 -12.10 16.21
N GLN A 146 -7.66 -11.51 16.50
CA GLN A 146 -8.61 -12.03 17.49
C GLN A 146 -9.48 -13.19 16.97
N GLN A 147 -9.38 -13.52 15.68
CA GLN A 147 -10.21 -14.52 15.01
C GLN A 147 -11.73 -14.23 15.12
N VAL A 148 -12.10 -12.95 15.03
CA VAL A 148 -13.48 -12.47 15.02
C VAL A 148 -13.90 -12.12 13.59
N VAL A 149 -15.18 -12.30 13.25
CA VAL A 149 -15.71 -11.94 11.93
C VAL A 149 -15.77 -10.42 11.82
N TYR A 150 -15.19 -9.88 10.76
CA TYR A 150 -15.21 -8.46 10.46
C TYR A 150 -15.87 -8.20 9.09
N PRO A 151 -16.98 -7.45 9.03
CA PRO A 151 -17.69 -7.19 7.77
C PRO A 151 -16.99 -6.08 6.97
N VAL A 152 -15.92 -6.45 6.26
CA VAL A 152 -15.07 -5.53 5.49
C VAL A 152 -15.87 -4.67 4.51
N ILE A 153 -16.81 -5.28 3.78
CA ILE A 153 -17.56 -4.57 2.72
C ILE A 153 -18.48 -3.52 3.34
N GLU A 154 -19.23 -3.88 4.39
CA GLU A 154 -20.08 -2.94 5.13
C GLU A 154 -19.27 -1.77 5.73
N GLU A 155 -18.15 -2.05 6.39
CA GLU A 155 -17.35 -1.01 7.03
C GLU A 155 -16.69 -0.08 6.01
N PHE A 156 -16.24 -0.60 4.86
CA PHE A 156 -15.70 0.23 3.79
C PHE A 156 -16.81 1.04 3.08
N ALA A 157 -18.01 0.47 2.92
CA ALA A 157 -19.15 1.20 2.38
C ALA A 157 -19.52 2.42 3.24
N LYS A 158 -19.46 2.31 4.57
CA LYS A 158 -19.68 3.44 5.49
C LYS A 158 -18.71 4.59 5.24
N VAL A 159 -17.44 4.30 4.96
CA VAL A 159 -16.44 5.34 4.64
C VAL A 159 -16.80 6.07 3.35
N GLU A 160 -17.27 5.37 2.31
CA GLU A 160 -17.76 6.02 1.08
C GLU A 160 -19.01 6.86 1.30
N ILE A 161 -19.97 6.37 2.10
CA ILE A 161 -21.19 7.12 2.44
C ILE A 161 -20.83 8.44 3.13
N ASP A 162 -19.95 8.39 4.13
CA ASP A 162 -19.50 9.56 4.88
C ASP A 162 -18.69 10.56 4.06
N SER A 163 -18.17 10.13 2.91
CA SER A 163 -17.42 10.98 1.99
C SER A 163 -18.40 11.90 1.23
N GLY A 164 -19.56 11.42 0.77
CA GLY A 164 -20.58 12.29 0.17
C GLY A 164 -20.20 12.98 -1.15
N SER A 165 -19.28 12.41 -1.94
CA SER A 165 -18.98 12.90 -3.31
C SER A 165 -20.11 12.55 -4.30
N ASP A 166 -20.23 13.28 -5.41
CA ASP A 166 -21.27 13.04 -6.44
C ASP A 166 -21.24 11.60 -7.02
N THR A 167 -20.06 10.98 -7.07
CA THR A 167 -19.85 9.58 -7.51
C THR A 167 -19.92 8.56 -6.37
N SER A 168 -20.11 8.99 -5.13
CA SER A 168 -20.15 8.09 -3.96
C SER A 168 -21.33 7.13 -4.06
N ALA A 169 -22.47 7.55 -4.61
CA ALA A 169 -23.66 6.70 -4.74
C ALA A 169 -23.37 5.39 -5.50
N GLN A 170 -22.75 5.46 -6.68
CA GLN A 170 -22.45 4.26 -7.48
C GLN A 170 -21.35 3.39 -6.83
N LEU A 171 -20.41 3.99 -6.11
CA LEU A 171 -19.39 3.25 -5.35
C LEU A 171 -20.00 2.53 -4.15
N VAL A 172 -20.91 3.17 -3.42
CA VAL A 172 -21.68 2.55 -2.33
C VAL A 172 -22.55 1.41 -2.87
N ASP A 173 -23.17 1.60 -4.03
CA ASP A 173 -23.94 0.56 -4.70
C ASP A 173 -23.07 -0.60 -5.17
N ALA A 174 -21.81 -0.34 -5.57
CA ALA A 174 -20.85 -1.40 -5.86
C ALA A 174 -20.49 -2.22 -4.61
N TYR A 175 -20.34 -1.59 -3.44
CA TYR A 175 -20.18 -2.33 -2.19
C TYR A 175 -21.43 -3.12 -1.81
N LYS A 176 -22.63 -2.56 -1.94
CA LYS A 176 -23.88 -3.31 -1.72
C LYS A 176 -24.02 -4.50 -2.66
N ALA A 177 -23.61 -4.35 -3.92
CA ALA A 177 -23.56 -5.45 -4.88
C ALA A 177 -22.57 -6.55 -4.42
N LEU A 178 -21.35 -6.16 -4.01
CA LEU A 178 -20.38 -7.11 -3.46
C LEU A 178 -20.89 -7.80 -2.20
N LYS A 179 -21.59 -7.08 -1.32
CA LYS A 179 -22.21 -7.63 -0.10
C LYS A 179 -23.19 -8.75 -0.44
N GLU A 180 -24.04 -8.58 -1.44
CA GLU A 180 -24.98 -9.61 -1.90
C GLU A 180 -24.28 -10.76 -2.65
N ILE A 181 -23.21 -10.50 -3.41
CA ILE A 181 -22.41 -11.54 -4.09
C ILE A 181 -21.69 -12.41 -3.07
N VAL A 182 -21.01 -11.79 -2.11
CA VAL A 182 -20.25 -12.45 -1.03
C VAL A 182 -21.19 -13.06 0.00
N GLN A 183 -22.42 -12.53 0.15
CA GLN A 183 -23.40 -12.87 1.18
C GLN A 183 -22.98 -12.43 2.59
N GLU A 184 -22.27 -11.30 2.69
CA GLU A 184 -21.77 -10.76 3.95
C GLU A 184 -22.93 -10.31 4.85
N ASN A 185 -22.99 -10.87 6.06
CA ASN A 185 -23.97 -10.50 7.07
C ASN A 185 -23.28 -9.76 8.24
N PRO A 186 -23.52 -8.44 8.40
CA PRO A 186 -22.86 -7.65 9.43
C PRO A 186 -23.35 -7.97 10.85
N SER A 187 -24.43 -8.73 11.01
CA SER A 187 -24.95 -9.12 12.32
C SER A 187 -24.17 -10.30 12.94
N VAL A 188 -23.32 -10.97 12.15
CA VAL A 188 -22.58 -12.15 12.57
C VAL A 188 -21.24 -11.73 13.17
N GLN A 189 -20.94 -12.22 14.37
CA GLN A 189 -19.72 -11.86 15.09
C GLN A 189 -18.70 -13.01 15.17
N ARG A 190 -19.16 -14.26 15.34
CA ARG A 190 -18.23 -15.40 15.52
C ARG A 190 -18.11 -16.22 14.24
N PRO A 191 -16.91 -16.75 13.91
CA PRO A 191 -16.72 -17.59 12.72
C PRO A 191 -17.50 -18.91 12.72
N SER A 192 -18.02 -19.32 13.89
CA SER A 192 -18.86 -20.50 14.07
C SER A 192 -20.34 -20.26 13.81
N ASP A 193 -20.78 -19.00 13.78
CA ASP A 193 -22.20 -18.67 13.66
C ASP A 193 -22.68 -18.95 12.22
N PRO A 194 -23.94 -19.39 12.02
CA PRO A 194 -24.48 -19.64 10.68
C PRO A 194 -24.44 -18.37 9.82
N GLY A 195 -23.87 -18.48 8.62
CA GLY A 195 -23.70 -17.34 7.70
C GLY A 195 -22.44 -16.51 7.93
N ALA A 196 -21.55 -16.92 8.84
CA ALA A 196 -20.20 -16.35 8.93
C ALA A 196 -19.39 -16.68 7.67
N ILE A 197 -18.74 -15.66 7.12
CA ILE A 197 -17.83 -15.81 5.98
C ILE A 197 -16.41 -15.74 6.49
N ARG A 198 -15.59 -16.72 6.10
CA ARG A 198 -14.19 -16.79 6.52
C ARG A 198 -13.30 -15.99 5.58
N GLU A 199 -12.16 -15.56 6.13
CA GLU A 199 -11.04 -15.05 5.33
C GLU A 199 -10.72 -16.06 4.22
N ARG A 200 -10.59 -15.55 2.99
CA ARG A 200 -10.25 -16.30 1.78
C ARG A 200 -11.21 -17.44 1.40
N GLN A 201 -12.46 -17.42 1.89
CA GLN A 201 -13.43 -18.48 1.66
C GLN A 201 -13.62 -18.85 0.17
N TYR A 202 -13.55 -17.87 -0.73
CA TYR A 202 -13.86 -18.06 -2.15
C TYR A 202 -12.66 -18.37 -3.03
N ILE A 203 -11.43 -18.30 -2.51
CA ILE A 203 -10.21 -18.34 -3.32
C ILE A 203 -10.08 -19.61 -4.17
N LYS A 204 -10.39 -20.77 -3.59
CA LYS A 204 -10.28 -22.06 -4.28
C LYS A 204 -11.25 -22.14 -5.47
N SER A 205 -12.48 -21.66 -5.28
CA SER A 205 -13.51 -21.67 -6.32
C SER A 205 -13.25 -20.59 -7.38
N TYR A 206 -12.69 -19.45 -6.98
CA TYR A 206 -12.41 -18.32 -7.88
C TYR A 206 -11.17 -18.55 -8.78
N LEU A 207 -10.14 -19.22 -8.25
CA LEU A 207 -8.93 -19.57 -9.00
C LEU A 207 -9.05 -20.86 -9.80
N ASP A 208 -10.15 -21.62 -9.65
CA ASP A 208 -10.38 -22.81 -10.44
C ASP A 208 -10.65 -22.46 -11.91
N GLU A 209 -9.64 -22.71 -12.73
CA GLU A 209 -9.64 -22.39 -14.15
C GLU A 209 -10.43 -23.39 -15.00
N THR A 210 -10.88 -24.52 -14.43
CA THR A 210 -11.62 -25.54 -15.16
C THR A 210 -13.09 -25.13 -15.29
N PRO A 211 -13.58 -24.74 -16.48
CA PRO A 211 -14.92 -24.13 -16.58
C PRO A 211 -16.07 -25.08 -16.23
N SER A 212 -15.86 -26.38 -16.39
CA SER A 212 -16.79 -27.46 -16.10
C SER A 212 -16.74 -27.96 -14.65
N SER A 213 -15.83 -27.45 -13.82
CA SER A 213 -15.80 -27.87 -12.42
C SER A 213 -17.02 -27.36 -11.66
N GLY A 214 -17.51 -28.16 -10.71
CA GLY A 214 -18.65 -27.76 -9.88
C GLY A 214 -18.37 -26.50 -9.05
N THR A 215 -17.13 -26.34 -8.58
CA THR A 215 -16.64 -25.18 -7.80
C THR A 215 -16.62 -23.89 -8.63
N SER A 216 -16.08 -23.94 -9.85
CA SER A 216 -16.06 -22.78 -10.75
C SER A 216 -17.48 -22.41 -11.19
N LEU A 217 -18.33 -23.40 -11.47
CA LEU A 217 -19.73 -23.17 -11.82
C LEU A 217 -20.53 -22.57 -10.66
N GLN A 218 -20.32 -23.04 -9.43
CA GLN A 218 -20.95 -22.47 -8.23
C GLN A 218 -20.55 -21.00 -8.01
N MET A 219 -19.27 -20.67 -8.23
CA MET A 219 -18.80 -19.29 -8.15
C MET A 219 -19.51 -18.38 -9.16
N ARG A 220 -19.61 -18.80 -10.42
CA ARG A 220 -20.32 -18.02 -11.45
C ARG A 220 -21.81 -17.87 -11.15
N LYS A 221 -22.47 -18.95 -10.66
CA LYS A 221 -23.86 -18.89 -10.16
C LYS A 221 -24.01 -17.88 -9.03
N GLN A 222 -23.08 -17.86 -8.09
CA GLN A 222 -23.11 -16.95 -6.94
C GLN A 222 -23.00 -15.49 -7.38
N ILE A 223 -22.07 -15.17 -8.28
CA ILE A 223 -21.93 -13.82 -8.86
C ILE A 223 -23.24 -13.38 -9.53
N LEU A 224 -23.80 -14.20 -10.43
CA LEU A 224 -25.05 -13.86 -11.12
C LEU A 224 -26.21 -13.64 -10.16
N ASN A 225 -26.39 -14.55 -9.18
CA ASN A 225 -27.48 -14.48 -8.23
C ASN A 225 -27.35 -13.27 -7.29
N GLY A 226 -26.14 -12.99 -6.81
CA GLY A 226 -25.85 -11.83 -5.95
C GLY A 226 -26.10 -10.51 -6.70
N SER A 227 -25.58 -10.37 -7.91
CA SER A 227 -25.78 -9.19 -8.75
C SER A 227 -27.25 -8.97 -9.10
N ARG A 228 -27.99 -10.03 -9.46
CA ARG A 228 -29.43 -9.95 -9.71
C ARG A 228 -30.18 -9.52 -8.45
N LYS A 229 -29.88 -10.12 -7.30
CA LYS A 229 -30.55 -9.82 -6.03
C LYS A 229 -30.28 -8.39 -5.57
N PHE A 230 -29.07 -7.88 -5.76
CA PHE A 230 -28.76 -6.47 -5.55
C PHE A 230 -29.64 -5.57 -6.44
N LEU A 231 -29.71 -5.82 -7.74
CA LEU A 231 -30.52 -5.01 -8.66
C LEU A 231 -32.03 -5.07 -8.34
N GLU A 232 -32.52 -6.22 -7.88
CA GLU A 232 -33.89 -6.43 -7.39
C GLU A 232 -34.15 -5.60 -6.12
N ASN A 233 -33.25 -5.68 -5.13
CA ASN A 233 -33.35 -4.94 -3.87
C ASN A 233 -33.24 -3.42 -4.09
N ASN A 234 -32.31 -2.97 -4.95
CA ASN A 234 -32.12 -1.55 -5.26
C ASN A 234 -33.39 -0.95 -5.88
N PHE A 235 -34.03 -1.68 -6.79
CA PHE A 235 -35.31 -1.26 -7.35
C PHE A 235 -36.44 -1.26 -6.32
N TYR A 236 -36.50 -2.28 -5.45
CA TYR A 236 -37.52 -2.32 -4.39
C TYR A 236 -37.38 -1.13 -3.41
N GLN A 237 -36.15 -0.74 -3.07
CA GLN A 237 -35.88 0.47 -2.29
C GLN A 237 -36.40 1.72 -3.01
N SER A 238 -36.14 1.85 -4.31
CA SER A 238 -36.65 2.95 -5.14
C SER A 238 -38.19 3.00 -5.19
N VAL A 239 -38.84 1.83 -5.19
CA VAL A 239 -40.31 1.72 -5.06
C VAL A 239 -40.78 2.30 -3.73
N GLU A 240 -40.14 1.93 -2.62
CA GLU A 240 -40.48 2.44 -1.28
C GLU A 240 -40.24 3.96 -1.16
N ASP A 241 -39.14 4.45 -1.75
CA ASP A 241 -38.80 5.87 -1.79
C ASP A 241 -39.81 6.67 -2.62
N MET A 242 -40.27 6.15 -3.75
CA MET A 242 -41.29 6.82 -4.57
C MET A 242 -42.62 6.91 -3.82
N ILE A 243 -43.01 5.86 -3.10
CA ILE A 243 -44.25 5.82 -2.34
C ILE A 243 -44.19 6.77 -1.14
N SER A 244 -43.08 6.76 -0.39
CA SER A 244 -42.89 7.64 0.77
C SER A 244 -42.87 9.12 0.37
N ARG A 245 -42.37 9.46 -0.83
CA ARG A 245 -42.45 10.81 -1.40
C ARG A 245 -43.85 11.22 -1.87
N ASN A 246 -44.76 10.28 -2.13
CA ASN A 246 -46.11 10.55 -2.64
C ASN A 246 -47.24 9.87 -1.83
N PRO A 247 -47.36 10.08 -0.50
CA PRO A 247 -48.27 9.30 0.34
C PRO A 247 -49.76 9.46 -0.03
N GLN A 248 -50.17 10.69 -0.38
CA GLN A 248 -51.58 11.00 -0.68
C GLN A 248 -52.07 10.37 -1.99
N GLN A 249 -51.20 10.29 -3.00
CA GLN A 249 -51.52 9.69 -4.30
C GLN A 249 -51.36 8.18 -4.27
N ALA A 250 -50.38 7.67 -3.51
CA ALA A 250 -50.12 6.24 -3.38
C ALA A 250 -51.29 5.48 -2.77
N GLN A 251 -52.07 6.13 -1.88
CA GLN A 251 -53.27 5.59 -1.23
C GLN A 251 -53.09 4.13 -0.79
N LEU A 252 -51.95 3.83 -0.15
CA LEU A 252 -51.54 2.46 0.20
C LEU A 252 -52.67 1.66 0.88
N GLY A 253 -53.50 2.34 1.70
CA GLY A 253 -54.61 1.74 2.44
C GLY A 253 -54.18 0.55 3.30
N GLY A 254 -55.13 -0.11 3.95
CA GLY A 254 -55.00 -1.46 4.56
C GLY A 254 -53.70 -1.76 5.35
N VAL A 255 -53.37 -3.05 5.46
CA VAL A 255 -52.08 -3.51 5.99
C VAL A 255 -51.03 -3.45 4.87
N PRO A 256 -49.88 -2.78 5.06
CA PRO A 256 -48.86 -2.59 4.02
C PRO A 256 -48.15 -3.91 3.69
N SER A 257 -48.68 -4.65 2.72
CA SER A 257 -48.01 -5.83 2.14
C SER A 257 -47.05 -5.41 1.02
N LYS A 258 -46.05 -6.26 0.71
CA LYS A 258 -45.12 -5.99 -0.40
C LYS A 258 -45.86 -5.86 -1.74
N VAL A 259 -46.89 -6.68 -1.96
CA VAL A 259 -47.74 -6.61 -3.16
C VAL A 259 -48.49 -5.28 -3.23
N ASN A 260 -49.03 -4.80 -2.10
CA ASN A 260 -49.74 -3.52 -2.05
C ASN A 260 -48.80 -2.34 -2.32
N LYS A 261 -47.54 -2.39 -1.85
CA LYS A 261 -46.53 -1.38 -2.19
C LYS A 261 -46.27 -1.35 -3.69
N VAL A 262 -46.01 -2.50 -4.32
CA VAL A 262 -45.78 -2.54 -5.77
C VAL A 262 -47.03 -2.12 -6.55
N ARG A 263 -48.23 -2.51 -6.12
CA ARG A 263 -49.50 -2.04 -6.69
C ARG A 263 -49.62 -0.52 -6.63
N ALA A 264 -49.33 0.09 -5.48
CA ALA A 264 -49.35 1.54 -5.33
C ALA A 264 -48.35 2.24 -6.26
N TYR A 265 -47.15 1.67 -6.41
CA TYR A 265 -46.16 2.16 -7.38
C TYR A 265 -46.66 2.11 -8.83
N VAL A 266 -47.28 0.99 -9.24
CA VAL A 266 -47.85 0.85 -10.58
C VAL A 266 -48.99 1.84 -10.81
N LYS A 267 -49.86 2.04 -9.80
CA LYS A 267 -50.95 3.01 -9.86
C LYS A 267 -50.43 4.45 -10.03
N LEU A 268 -49.45 4.86 -9.23
CA LEU A 268 -48.79 6.17 -9.34
C LEU A 268 -48.23 6.42 -10.74
N ARG A 269 -47.58 5.41 -11.31
CA ARG A 269 -47.02 5.46 -12.67
C ARG A 269 -48.10 5.51 -13.76
N GLY A 270 -49.20 4.77 -13.56
CA GLY A 270 -50.37 4.83 -14.41
C GLY A 270 -51.04 6.20 -14.42
N ASP A 271 -51.21 6.81 -13.24
CA ASP A 271 -51.77 8.16 -13.08
C ASP A 271 -50.90 9.23 -13.76
N ARG A 272 -49.57 9.04 -13.74
CA ARG A 272 -48.59 9.89 -14.44
C ARG A 272 -48.49 9.60 -15.94
N LYS A 273 -49.15 8.55 -16.43
CA LYS A 273 -49.06 8.05 -17.81
C LYS A 273 -47.62 7.74 -18.24
N ASP A 274 -46.79 7.24 -17.32
CA ASP A 274 -45.38 6.93 -17.54
C ASP A 274 -45.07 5.42 -17.61
N LEU A 275 -46.11 4.58 -17.56
CA LEU A 275 -45.99 3.12 -17.63
C LEU A 275 -45.48 2.63 -18.99
N THR A 276 -45.88 3.28 -20.09
CA THR A 276 -45.52 2.88 -21.45
C THR A 276 -44.93 4.05 -22.22
N THR A 277 -43.99 3.77 -23.13
CA THR A 277 -43.37 4.80 -23.98
C THR A 277 -44.28 5.25 -25.12
N GLU A 278 -45.27 4.42 -25.48
CA GLU A 278 -46.26 4.68 -26.52
C GLU A 278 -47.66 4.30 -26.02
N GLN A 279 -48.69 4.57 -26.84
CA GLN A 279 -50.08 4.21 -26.55
C GLN A 279 -50.31 2.71 -26.76
N TYR A 280 -50.03 1.91 -25.73
CA TYR A 280 -50.40 0.49 -25.67
C TYR A 280 -51.69 0.32 -24.86
N GLU A 281 -52.52 -0.65 -25.26
CA GLU A 281 -53.68 -1.05 -24.46
C GLU A 281 -53.23 -2.01 -23.34
N LEU A 282 -53.22 -1.50 -22.10
CA LEU A 282 -52.86 -2.28 -20.93
C LEU A 282 -54.04 -3.09 -20.42
N GLN A 283 -53.79 -4.35 -20.06
CA GLN A 283 -54.85 -5.22 -19.59
C GLN A 283 -55.11 -5.05 -18.09
N ILE A 284 -56.39 -4.93 -17.73
CA ILE A 284 -56.84 -4.65 -16.36
C ILE A 284 -57.64 -5.85 -15.83
N VAL A 285 -57.37 -6.23 -14.58
CA VAL A 285 -58.15 -7.21 -13.82
C VAL A 285 -58.57 -6.55 -12.52
N ASN A 286 -59.88 -6.42 -12.31
CA ASN A 286 -60.45 -5.55 -11.27
C ASN A 286 -60.01 -4.09 -11.51
N ASP A 287 -59.08 -3.57 -10.69
CA ASP A 287 -58.46 -2.24 -10.83
C ASP A 287 -56.93 -2.31 -11.04
N ASP A 288 -56.37 -3.53 -11.16
CA ASP A 288 -54.93 -3.74 -11.29
C ASP A 288 -54.54 -3.86 -12.77
N TYR A 289 -53.54 -3.09 -13.21
CA TYR A 289 -52.78 -3.38 -14.44
C TYR A 289 -52.02 -4.68 -14.25
N CYS A 290 -52.66 -5.81 -14.56
CA CYS A 290 -52.28 -7.11 -13.99
C CYS A 290 -50.88 -7.55 -14.43
N TRP A 291 -50.51 -7.36 -15.70
CA TRP A 291 -49.19 -7.70 -16.22
C TRP A 291 -48.10 -6.75 -15.73
N ALA A 292 -48.40 -5.45 -15.62
CA ALA A 292 -47.46 -4.49 -15.05
C ALA A 292 -47.14 -4.83 -13.59
N LEU A 293 -48.17 -5.18 -12.80
CA LEU A 293 -47.99 -5.62 -11.42
C LEU A 293 -47.12 -6.89 -11.33
N ILE A 294 -47.39 -7.91 -12.15
CA ILE A 294 -46.57 -9.13 -12.19
C ILE A 294 -45.12 -8.80 -12.59
N TYR A 295 -44.92 -7.98 -13.62
CA TYR A 295 -43.59 -7.55 -14.06
C TYR A 295 -42.82 -6.84 -12.96
N TYR A 296 -43.42 -5.86 -12.27
CA TYR A 296 -42.73 -5.12 -11.23
C TYR A 296 -42.50 -5.94 -9.95
N LEU A 297 -43.34 -6.94 -9.67
CA LEU A 297 -43.05 -7.93 -8.63
C LEU A 297 -41.82 -8.78 -9.00
N LEU A 298 -41.71 -9.23 -10.25
CA LEU A 298 -40.51 -9.93 -10.74
C LEU A 298 -39.27 -9.02 -10.72
N ARG A 299 -39.41 -7.75 -11.12
CA ARG A 299 -38.35 -6.74 -11.12
C ARG A 299 -37.81 -6.43 -9.72
N ALA A 300 -38.67 -6.53 -8.71
CA ALA A 300 -38.33 -6.40 -7.30
C ALA A 300 -37.87 -7.73 -6.64
N GLY A 301 -37.73 -8.82 -7.41
CA GLY A 301 -37.33 -10.14 -6.90
C GLY A 301 -38.39 -10.88 -6.09
N LEU A 302 -39.63 -10.36 -6.05
CA LEU A 302 -40.77 -10.88 -5.29
C LEU A 302 -41.51 -11.98 -6.07
N VAL A 303 -40.77 -13.02 -6.45
CA VAL A 303 -41.26 -14.10 -7.34
C VAL A 303 -42.38 -14.91 -6.68
N GLN A 304 -42.28 -15.17 -5.37
CA GLN A 304 -43.32 -15.91 -4.64
C GLN A 304 -44.60 -15.10 -4.51
N GLU A 305 -44.48 -13.81 -4.25
CA GLU A 305 -45.60 -12.88 -4.18
C GLU A 305 -46.29 -12.74 -5.55
N ALA A 306 -45.54 -12.71 -6.65
CA ALA A 306 -46.09 -12.76 -8.01
C ALA A 306 -46.87 -14.05 -8.27
N ALA A 307 -46.36 -15.21 -7.87
CA ALA A 307 -47.04 -16.49 -8.06
C ALA A 307 -48.31 -16.60 -7.21
N LYS A 308 -48.30 -16.02 -6.01
CA LYS A 308 -49.47 -15.90 -5.14
C LYS A 308 -50.56 -15.03 -5.80
N TYR A 309 -50.19 -13.84 -6.29
CA TYR A 309 -51.11 -12.94 -7.00
C TYR A 309 -51.76 -13.61 -8.22
N VAL A 310 -50.97 -14.33 -9.02
CA VAL A 310 -51.46 -15.07 -10.19
C VAL A 310 -52.42 -16.20 -9.80
N SER A 311 -52.19 -16.86 -8.65
CA SER A 311 -53.06 -17.92 -8.15
C SER A 311 -54.37 -17.38 -7.58
N GLU A 312 -54.34 -16.23 -6.89
CA GLU A 312 -55.54 -15.54 -6.38
C GLU A 312 -56.45 -15.04 -7.52
N ASN A 313 -55.85 -14.66 -8.66
CA ASN A 313 -56.55 -14.16 -9.84
C ASN A 313 -56.58 -15.18 -11.00
N GLU A 314 -56.58 -16.49 -10.70
CA GLU A 314 -56.41 -17.54 -11.71
C GLU A 314 -57.51 -17.54 -12.78
N ARG A 315 -58.78 -17.30 -12.42
CA ARG A 315 -59.91 -17.29 -13.37
C ARG A 315 -59.77 -16.20 -14.45
N PRO A 316 -59.66 -14.89 -14.10
CA PRO A 316 -59.50 -13.85 -15.11
C PRO A 316 -58.21 -14.01 -15.91
N LEU A 317 -57.10 -14.41 -15.28
CA LEU A 317 -55.84 -14.63 -15.99
C LEU A 317 -55.92 -15.78 -16.98
N LYS A 318 -56.60 -16.90 -16.65
CA LYS A 318 -56.80 -18.01 -17.61
C LYS A 318 -57.65 -17.63 -18.82
N ASN A 319 -58.60 -16.70 -18.67
CA ASN A 319 -59.40 -16.21 -19.79
C ASN A 319 -58.54 -15.40 -20.78
N MET A 320 -57.50 -14.73 -20.29
CA MET A 320 -56.59 -13.91 -21.09
C MET A 320 -55.40 -14.72 -21.61
N ASP A 321 -54.89 -15.62 -20.78
CA ASP A 321 -53.78 -16.50 -21.04
C ASP A 321 -53.94 -17.85 -20.31
N ARG A 322 -54.30 -18.88 -21.07
CA ARG A 322 -54.60 -20.21 -20.52
C ARG A 322 -53.38 -20.89 -19.86
N HIS A 323 -52.17 -20.62 -20.34
CA HIS A 323 -50.97 -21.38 -19.95
C HIS A 323 -50.08 -20.63 -18.95
N PHE A 324 -50.14 -19.30 -18.92
CA PHE A 324 -49.26 -18.48 -18.10
C PHE A 324 -49.24 -18.85 -16.60
N THR A 325 -50.40 -19.16 -16.01
CA THR A 325 -50.50 -19.53 -14.59
C THR A 325 -49.62 -20.74 -14.25
N GLN A 326 -49.52 -21.71 -15.16
CA GLN A 326 -48.68 -22.90 -14.97
C GLN A 326 -47.19 -22.56 -15.05
N TYR A 327 -46.80 -21.70 -15.99
CA TYR A 327 -45.41 -21.24 -16.12
C TYR A 327 -44.96 -20.48 -14.87
N MET A 328 -45.77 -19.54 -14.38
CA MET A 328 -45.44 -18.76 -13.18
C MET A 328 -45.28 -19.66 -11.94
N ARG A 329 -46.19 -20.62 -11.74
CA ARG A 329 -46.10 -21.54 -10.59
C ARG A 329 -44.84 -22.40 -10.66
N SER A 330 -44.50 -22.93 -11.84
CA SER A 330 -43.29 -23.73 -12.03
C SER A 330 -42.01 -22.89 -11.84
N TYR A 331 -42.00 -21.66 -12.34
CA TYR A 331 -40.87 -20.74 -12.18
C TYR A 331 -40.62 -20.36 -10.72
N ALA A 332 -41.69 -20.19 -9.93
CA ALA A 332 -41.58 -19.88 -8.51
C ALA A 332 -41.21 -21.10 -7.63
N SER A 333 -41.56 -22.32 -8.04
CA SER A 333 -41.22 -23.53 -7.28
C SER A 333 -39.74 -23.93 -7.38
N ASP A 334 -39.05 -23.50 -8.44
CA ASP A 334 -37.65 -23.85 -8.69
C ASP A 334 -36.69 -22.77 -8.14
N SER A 335 -35.68 -23.19 -7.38
CA SER A 335 -34.72 -22.26 -6.76
C SER A 335 -33.84 -21.53 -7.78
N ASP A 336 -33.56 -22.17 -8.91
CA ASP A 336 -32.81 -21.59 -10.04
C ASP A 336 -33.76 -20.89 -11.05
N ARG A 337 -35.04 -20.72 -10.68
CA ARG A 337 -36.11 -20.09 -11.45
C ARG A 337 -36.30 -20.76 -12.83
N ARG A 338 -36.15 -22.09 -12.93
CA ARG A 338 -36.20 -22.86 -14.18
C ARG A 338 -37.58 -23.43 -14.50
N LEU A 339 -37.91 -23.44 -15.79
CA LEU A 339 -39.04 -24.21 -16.32
C LEU A 339 -38.59 -25.60 -16.79
N PRO A 340 -39.42 -26.64 -16.60
CA PRO A 340 -39.23 -27.94 -17.23
C PRO A 340 -39.14 -27.82 -18.76
N ARG A 341 -38.37 -28.71 -19.41
CA ARG A 341 -38.11 -28.66 -20.86
C ARG A 341 -39.39 -28.54 -21.71
N ASP A 342 -40.44 -29.30 -21.37
CA ASP A 342 -41.71 -29.26 -22.11
C ASP A 342 -42.39 -27.89 -22.02
N MET A 343 -42.36 -27.27 -20.84
CA MET A 343 -42.91 -25.93 -20.64
C MET A 343 -42.04 -24.86 -21.31
N GLN A 344 -40.71 -25.04 -21.29
CA GLN A 344 -39.74 -24.15 -21.92
C GLN A 344 -39.93 -24.11 -23.45
N THR A 345 -40.13 -25.25 -24.10
CA THR A 345 -40.43 -25.29 -25.55
C THR A 345 -41.76 -24.63 -25.86
N ARG A 346 -42.78 -24.86 -25.02
CA ARG A 346 -44.13 -24.30 -25.22
C ARG A 346 -44.17 -22.77 -25.06
N ILE A 347 -43.61 -22.23 -23.98
CA ILE A 347 -43.57 -20.78 -23.75
C ILE A 347 -42.79 -20.05 -24.84
N SER A 348 -41.69 -20.64 -25.32
CA SER A 348 -40.92 -20.12 -26.45
C SER A 348 -41.73 -20.11 -27.75
N ALA A 349 -42.44 -21.19 -28.06
CA ALA A 349 -43.30 -21.25 -29.26
C ALA A 349 -44.42 -20.20 -29.20
N GLU A 350 -45.10 -20.09 -28.05
CA GLU A 350 -46.15 -19.08 -27.83
C GLU A 350 -45.62 -17.64 -27.97
N TYR A 351 -44.42 -17.36 -27.43
CA TYR A 351 -43.78 -16.05 -27.53
C TYR A 351 -43.51 -15.69 -29.00
N HIS A 352 -42.83 -16.55 -29.75
CA HIS A 352 -42.50 -16.28 -31.16
C HIS A 352 -43.75 -16.15 -32.03
N GLN A 353 -44.77 -16.98 -31.79
CA GLN A 353 -46.04 -16.90 -32.50
C GLN A 353 -46.70 -15.53 -32.28
N ARG A 354 -46.73 -15.04 -31.03
CA ARG A 354 -47.33 -13.75 -30.67
C ARG A 354 -46.53 -12.58 -31.26
N THR A 355 -45.21 -12.60 -31.16
CA THR A 355 -44.35 -11.54 -31.72
C THR A 355 -44.49 -11.43 -33.25
N ARG A 356 -44.71 -12.55 -33.96
CA ARG A 356 -44.79 -12.57 -35.42
C ARG A 356 -46.19 -12.27 -35.97
N ILE A 357 -47.24 -12.75 -35.31
CA ILE A 357 -48.60 -12.75 -35.87
C ILE A 357 -49.44 -11.59 -35.34
N ALA A 358 -49.16 -11.09 -34.14
CA ALA A 358 -49.99 -10.05 -33.55
C ALA A 358 -49.79 -8.70 -34.26
N PRO A 359 -50.87 -7.93 -34.46
CA PRO A 359 -50.76 -6.55 -34.92
C PRO A 359 -49.84 -5.73 -34.02
N GLU A 360 -49.06 -4.81 -34.60
CA GLU A 360 -48.20 -3.92 -33.82
C GLU A 360 -49.00 -3.20 -32.73
N LYS A 361 -48.41 -3.12 -31.53
CA LYS A 361 -48.97 -2.42 -30.35
C LYS A 361 -50.32 -2.96 -29.82
N SER A 362 -50.77 -4.13 -30.28
CA SER A 362 -52.02 -4.77 -29.81
C SER A 362 -51.85 -5.65 -28.57
N ILE A 363 -50.62 -6.10 -28.27
CA ILE A 363 -50.33 -6.92 -27.09
C ILE A 363 -49.80 -6.01 -25.98
N ASP A 364 -50.30 -6.25 -24.75
CA ASP A 364 -49.75 -5.65 -23.54
C ASP A 364 -48.21 -5.90 -23.45
N PRO A 365 -47.38 -4.84 -23.43
CA PRO A 365 -45.93 -4.97 -23.45
C PRO A 365 -45.40 -5.66 -22.18
N TYR A 366 -46.08 -5.50 -21.04
CA TYR A 366 -45.71 -6.17 -19.79
C TYR A 366 -46.00 -7.68 -19.83
N ARG A 367 -47.01 -8.11 -20.61
CA ARG A 367 -47.25 -9.54 -20.85
C ARG A 367 -46.08 -10.16 -21.61
N MET A 368 -45.63 -9.51 -22.67
CA MET A 368 -44.47 -9.97 -23.45
C MET A 368 -43.19 -9.94 -22.61
N ALA A 369 -43.02 -8.93 -21.76
CA ALA A 369 -41.92 -8.87 -20.80
C ALA A 369 -41.94 -10.06 -19.83
N CYS A 370 -43.09 -10.37 -19.22
CA CYS A 370 -43.24 -11.51 -18.32
C CYS A 370 -42.92 -12.84 -19.01
N TYR A 371 -43.40 -13.05 -20.23
CA TYR A 371 -43.07 -14.22 -21.05
C TYR A 371 -41.57 -14.32 -21.28
N LYS A 372 -40.93 -13.22 -21.65
CA LYS A 372 -39.50 -13.15 -21.90
C LYS A 372 -38.66 -13.49 -20.67
N ILE A 373 -39.02 -12.97 -19.50
CA ILE A 373 -38.30 -13.20 -18.23
C ILE A 373 -38.49 -14.64 -17.74
N ILE A 374 -39.74 -15.13 -17.72
CA ILE A 374 -40.08 -16.46 -17.19
C ILE A 374 -39.58 -17.56 -18.12
N GLY A 375 -39.80 -17.38 -19.43
CA GLY A 375 -39.45 -18.35 -20.46
C GLY A 375 -38.08 -18.16 -21.09
N ARG A 376 -37.31 -17.13 -20.70
CA ARG A 376 -36.03 -16.77 -21.37
C ARG A 376 -36.15 -16.72 -22.89
N CYS A 377 -37.27 -16.21 -23.40
CA CYS A 377 -37.53 -16.15 -24.84
C CYS A 377 -36.65 -15.08 -25.51
N ASP A 378 -36.24 -15.31 -26.76
CA ASP A 378 -35.46 -14.37 -27.59
C ASP A 378 -34.24 -13.76 -26.87
N ILE A 379 -33.29 -14.62 -26.54
CA ILE A 379 -32.03 -14.24 -25.85
C ILE A 379 -31.15 -13.34 -26.74
N SER A 380 -31.31 -13.43 -28.07
CA SER A 380 -30.62 -12.56 -29.04
C SER A 380 -30.91 -11.09 -28.78
N ARG A 381 -32.17 -10.74 -28.53
CA ARG A 381 -32.59 -9.35 -28.33
C ARG A 381 -32.85 -9.08 -26.86
N LYS A 382 -31.91 -8.46 -26.15
CA LYS A 382 -31.97 -8.22 -24.69
C LYS A 382 -32.62 -6.88 -24.30
N THR A 383 -33.66 -6.46 -25.02
CA THR A 383 -34.48 -5.28 -24.71
C THR A 383 -35.95 -5.64 -24.57
N ILE A 384 -36.73 -4.83 -23.85
CA ILE A 384 -38.19 -4.97 -23.78
C ILE A 384 -38.78 -3.77 -24.52
N GLU A 385 -39.59 -4.04 -25.55
CA GLU A 385 -40.28 -2.99 -26.30
C GLU A 385 -41.52 -2.50 -25.54
N GLY A 386 -41.83 -1.21 -25.66
CA GLY A 386 -43.05 -0.60 -25.11
C GLY A 386 -43.04 -0.30 -23.60
N VAL A 387 -42.00 -0.73 -22.87
CA VAL A 387 -41.81 -0.43 -21.44
C VAL A 387 -40.75 0.66 -21.25
N SER A 388 -41.05 1.66 -20.43
CA SER A 388 -40.08 2.69 -20.05
C SER A 388 -39.01 2.08 -19.14
N ALA A 389 -37.79 1.90 -19.67
CA ALA A 389 -36.69 1.19 -19.03
C ALA A 389 -35.40 2.04 -19.00
N GLY A 390 -34.78 2.13 -17.83
CA GLY A 390 -33.49 2.79 -17.64
C GLY A 390 -32.28 1.84 -17.81
N ILE A 391 -31.08 2.36 -17.54
CA ILE A 391 -29.84 1.55 -17.54
C ILE A 391 -29.89 0.40 -16.52
N GLU A 392 -30.48 0.64 -15.34
CA GLU A 392 -30.62 -0.37 -14.30
C GLU A 392 -31.56 -1.51 -14.70
N ASP A 393 -32.62 -1.21 -15.46
CA ASP A 393 -33.54 -2.23 -15.98
C ASP A 393 -32.90 -3.06 -17.08
N PHE A 394 -32.09 -2.42 -17.93
CA PHE A 394 -31.25 -3.12 -18.90
C PHE A 394 -30.28 -4.08 -18.21
N LEU A 395 -29.57 -3.62 -17.17
CA LEU A 395 -28.67 -4.47 -16.39
C LEU A 395 -29.43 -5.62 -15.74
N TRP A 396 -30.52 -5.32 -15.02
CA TRP A 396 -31.33 -6.34 -14.35
C TRP A 396 -31.85 -7.39 -15.33
N LEU A 397 -32.29 -6.99 -16.52
CA LEU A 397 -32.76 -7.94 -17.53
C LEU A 397 -31.64 -8.87 -18.00
N ASN A 398 -30.44 -8.34 -18.26
CA ASN A 398 -29.29 -9.17 -18.61
C ASN A 398 -28.97 -10.18 -17.50
N PHE A 399 -28.86 -9.75 -16.24
CA PHE A 399 -28.57 -10.66 -15.13
C PHE A 399 -29.72 -11.63 -14.78
N SER A 400 -30.97 -11.25 -15.07
CA SER A 400 -32.14 -12.13 -14.85
C SER A 400 -32.26 -13.22 -15.90
N LEU A 401 -31.85 -12.93 -17.15
CA LEU A 401 -31.82 -13.89 -18.24
C LEU A 401 -30.56 -14.77 -18.22
N ALA A 402 -29.47 -14.29 -17.62
CA ALA A 402 -28.21 -15.02 -17.48
C ALA A 402 -28.35 -16.21 -16.51
N ARG A 403 -27.93 -17.39 -16.95
CA ARG A 403 -27.93 -18.62 -16.15
C ARG A 403 -26.71 -19.47 -16.43
N GLU A 404 -26.11 -19.95 -15.37
CA GLU A 404 -25.03 -20.94 -15.44
C GLU A 404 -25.63 -22.34 -15.45
N VAL A 405 -25.36 -23.03 -16.54
CA VAL A 405 -25.86 -24.38 -16.85
C VAL A 405 -24.69 -25.20 -17.34
N ASN A 406 -24.78 -26.51 -17.11
CA ASN A 406 -23.80 -27.43 -17.66
C ASN A 406 -23.91 -27.37 -19.20
N ARG A 407 -22.87 -26.86 -19.86
CA ARG A 407 -22.85 -26.63 -21.32
C ARG A 407 -23.08 -27.91 -22.14
N VAL A 408 -22.99 -29.08 -21.50
CA VAL A 408 -23.26 -30.39 -22.11
C VAL A 408 -24.77 -30.67 -22.25
N GLU A 409 -25.63 -30.02 -21.47
CA GLU A 409 -27.06 -30.36 -21.36
C GLU A 409 -28.01 -29.44 -22.13
N GLU A 410 -27.54 -28.32 -22.68
CA GLU A 410 -28.37 -27.31 -23.36
C GLU A 410 -27.92 -27.05 -24.80
N ALA A 411 -28.88 -26.65 -25.64
CA ALA A 411 -28.62 -26.26 -27.03
C ALA A 411 -27.82 -24.95 -27.07
N ALA A 412 -26.85 -24.86 -27.99
CA ALA A 412 -25.91 -23.73 -28.07
C ALA A 412 -26.59 -22.36 -28.25
N THR A 413 -27.80 -22.31 -28.82
CA THR A 413 -28.58 -21.07 -29.03
C THR A 413 -29.17 -20.49 -27.74
N ASP A 414 -29.29 -21.29 -26.69
CA ASP A 414 -29.93 -20.90 -25.43
C ASP A 414 -28.92 -20.60 -24.31
N VAL A 415 -27.62 -20.75 -24.61
CA VAL A 415 -26.53 -20.52 -23.65
C VAL A 415 -26.29 -19.03 -23.50
N PHE A 416 -26.64 -18.51 -22.33
CA PHE A 416 -26.32 -17.16 -21.91
C PHE A 416 -26.05 -17.20 -20.41
N GLY A 417 -24.77 -17.30 -20.05
CA GLY A 417 -24.27 -17.33 -18.68
C GLY A 417 -23.52 -16.06 -18.32
N LEU A 418 -22.63 -16.15 -17.32
CA LEU A 418 -21.86 -15.02 -16.84
C LEU A 418 -20.86 -14.52 -17.89
N GLU A 419 -20.27 -15.43 -18.67
CA GLU A 419 -19.28 -15.05 -19.69
C GLU A 419 -19.91 -14.20 -20.80
N GLU A 420 -21.09 -14.60 -21.29
CA GLU A 420 -21.80 -13.82 -22.28
C GLU A 420 -22.30 -12.47 -21.70
N ALA A 421 -22.65 -12.42 -20.41
CA ALA A 421 -22.96 -11.17 -19.73
C ALA A 421 -21.73 -10.23 -19.65
N ARG A 422 -20.53 -10.77 -19.34
CA ARG A 422 -19.27 -10.00 -19.34
C ARG A 422 -18.94 -9.42 -20.71
N ASN A 423 -19.20 -10.16 -21.78
CA ASN A 423 -19.01 -9.67 -23.16
C ASN A 423 -19.93 -8.48 -23.45
N VAL A 424 -21.21 -8.56 -23.06
CA VAL A 424 -22.16 -7.43 -23.20
C VAL A 424 -21.64 -6.20 -22.44
N ILE A 425 -21.18 -6.36 -21.20
CA ILE A 425 -20.63 -5.23 -20.42
C ILE A 425 -19.37 -4.66 -21.06
N THR A 426 -18.48 -5.52 -21.58
CA THR A 426 -17.27 -5.09 -22.29
C THR A 426 -17.60 -4.28 -23.54
N GLU A 427 -18.57 -4.71 -24.34
CA GLU A 427 -19.03 -3.97 -25.52
C GLU A 427 -19.66 -2.62 -25.15
N VAL A 428 -20.46 -2.56 -24.08
CA VAL A 428 -21.00 -1.29 -23.58
C VAL A 428 -19.88 -0.35 -23.14
N GLY A 429 -18.87 -0.88 -22.45
CA GLY A 429 -17.63 -0.18 -22.09
C GLY A 429 -16.94 0.45 -23.30
N GLN A 430 -16.70 -0.34 -24.35
CA GLN A 430 -16.02 0.13 -25.56
C GLN A 430 -16.82 1.18 -26.33
N ARG A 431 -18.16 1.14 -26.29
CA ARG A 431 -19.01 2.10 -27.03
C ARG A 431 -19.20 3.41 -26.26
N HIS A 432 -19.39 3.36 -24.95
CA HIS A 432 -19.82 4.50 -24.14
C HIS A 432 -18.74 5.06 -23.21
N PHE A 433 -17.70 4.29 -22.90
CA PHE A 433 -16.67 4.63 -21.92
C PHE A 433 -15.24 4.51 -22.49
N ALA A 434 -15.09 4.59 -23.82
CA ALA A 434 -13.78 4.59 -24.45
C ALA A 434 -13.00 5.90 -24.15
N PRO A 435 -11.66 5.86 -24.11
CA PRO A 435 -10.83 7.05 -23.88
C PRO A 435 -11.16 8.15 -24.89
N GLY A 436 -11.55 9.34 -24.39
CA GLY A 436 -11.97 10.48 -25.21
C GLY A 436 -13.49 10.63 -25.37
N ASN A 437 -14.30 9.66 -24.94
CA ASN A 437 -15.77 9.72 -24.93
C ASN A 437 -16.35 9.82 -23.50
N GLU A 438 -15.48 9.94 -22.49
CA GLU A 438 -15.83 10.03 -21.07
C GLU A 438 -16.53 11.36 -20.76
N SER A 439 -17.86 11.39 -20.90
CA SER A 439 -18.67 12.53 -20.50
C SER A 439 -19.01 12.44 -19.01
N GLY A 440 -18.21 13.06 -18.15
CA GLY A 440 -18.53 13.31 -16.73
C GLY A 440 -18.33 12.12 -15.76
N PRO A 441 -19.05 12.06 -14.61
CA PRO A 441 -18.87 11.05 -13.54
C PRO A 441 -19.25 9.61 -13.92
N GLY A 442 -19.38 9.29 -15.21
CA GLY A 442 -19.80 7.99 -15.72
C GLY A 442 -18.83 6.83 -15.40
N TYR A 443 -17.58 7.11 -15.01
CA TYR A 443 -16.61 6.06 -14.67
C TYR A 443 -17.09 5.16 -13.52
N ALA A 444 -17.83 5.71 -12.54
CA ALA A 444 -18.33 4.97 -11.39
C ALA A 444 -19.50 4.03 -11.78
N THR A 445 -20.31 4.44 -12.75
CA THR A 445 -21.36 3.58 -13.34
C THR A 445 -20.75 2.38 -14.06
N PHE A 446 -19.72 2.59 -14.88
CA PHE A 446 -19.06 1.48 -15.57
C PHE A 446 -18.30 0.57 -14.58
N PHE A 447 -17.73 1.13 -13.52
CA PHE A 447 -17.18 0.34 -12.41
C PHE A 447 -18.24 -0.56 -11.77
N LEU A 448 -19.41 -0.02 -11.40
CA LEU A 448 -20.53 -0.81 -10.87
C LEU A 448 -20.95 -1.93 -11.82
N MET A 449 -21.04 -1.65 -13.13
CA MET A 449 -21.36 -2.66 -14.14
C MET A 449 -20.34 -3.81 -14.17
N GLN A 450 -19.04 -3.51 -14.06
CA GLN A 450 -17.99 -4.52 -14.03
C GLN A 450 -18.02 -5.34 -12.73
N ILE A 451 -18.30 -4.70 -11.58
CA ILE A 451 -18.50 -5.38 -10.30
C ILE A 451 -19.67 -6.37 -10.37
N LEU A 452 -20.81 -5.95 -10.94
CA LEU A 452 -21.97 -6.83 -11.14
C LEU A 452 -21.64 -8.03 -12.05
N ALA A 453 -20.80 -7.82 -13.07
CA ALA A 453 -20.36 -8.90 -13.96
C ALA A 453 -19.24 -9.79 -13.37
N GLY A 454 -18.79 -9.52 -12.14
CA GLY A 454 -17.67 -10.21 -11.51
C GLY A 454 -16.38 -10.10 -12.33
N MET A 455 -16.15 -8.94 -12.97
CA MET A 455 -14.92 -8.59 -13.68
C MET A 455 -14.00 -7.80 -12.74
N PHE A 456 -13.69 -8.40 -11.58
CA PHE A 456 -13.12 -7.68 -10.44
C PHE A 456 -11.75 -7.07 -10.73
N GLU A 457 -10.86 -7.80 -11.41
CA GLU A 457 -9.53 -7.30 -11.76
C GLU A 457 -9.62 -6.12 -12.74
N GLN A 458 -10.45 -6.22 -13.78
CA GLN A 458 -10.64 -5.11 -14.72
C GLN A 458 -11.30 -3.91 -14.06
N ALA A 459 -12.26 -4.13 -13.16
CA ALA A 459 -12.95 -3.06 -12.43
C ALA A 459 -11.97 -2.24 -11.59
N ILE A 460 -11.06 -2.90 -10.85
CA ILE A 460 -10.02 -2.20 -10.05
C ILE A 460 -9.09 -1.41 -10.97
N ALA A 461 -8.60 -2.03 -12.05
CA ALA A 461 -7.71 -1.37 -12.99
C ALA A 461 -8.37 -0.17 -13.69
N TRP A 462 -9.69 -0.23 -13.91
CA TRP A 462 -10.49 0.86 -14.45
C TRP A 462 -10.68 1.99 -13.42
N LEU A 463 -10.96 1.67 -12.16
CA LEU A 463 -11.21 2.68 -11.13
C LEU A 463 -9.93 3.41 -10.70
N TYR A 464 -8.77 2.74 -10.75
CA TYR A 464 -7.51 3.26 -10.21
C TYR A 464 -7.08 4.64 -10.74
N PRO A 465 -7.12 4.93 -12.06
CA PRO A 465 -6.76 6.26 -12.57
C PRO A 465 -7.70 7.38 -12.12
N HIS A 466 -8.98 7.07 -11.84
CA HIS A 466 -9.99 8.06 -11.46
C HIS A 466 -10.09 8.25 -9.94
N ASN A 467 -9.98 7.17 -9.17
CA ASN A 467 -10.06 7.17 -7.72
C ASN A 467 -9.24 6.00 -7.13
N TYR A 468 -7.92 6.19 -7.07
CA TYR A 468 -7.00 5.17 -6.58
C TYR A 468 -7.27 4.78 -5.11
N VAL A 469 -7.74 5.72 -4.27
CA VAL A 469 -8.10 5.43 -2.86
C VAL A 469 -9.22 4.40 -2.82
N ALA A 470 -10.33 4.63 -3.53
CA ALA A 470 -11.41 3.65 -3.57
C ALA A 470 -10.96 2.33 -4.23
N ALA A 471 -10.20 2.38 -5.32
CA ALA A 471 -9.71 1.18 -6.01
C ALA A 471 -8.88 0.26 -5.10
N VAL A 472 -8.00 0.83 -4.28
CA VAL A 472 -7.19 0.10 -3.29
C VAL A 472 -8.08 -0.62 -2.27
N HIS A 473 -9.09 0.05 -1.73
CA HIS A 473 -9.97 -0.53 -0.70
C HIS A 473 -10.94 -1.57 -1.25
N PHE A 474 -11.46 -1.37 -2.47
CA PHE A 474 -12.20 -2.42 -3.18
C PHE A 474 -11.32 -3.66 -3.41
N ALA A 475 -10.07 -3.47 -3.81
CA ALA A 475 -9.14 -4.58 -3.99
C ALA A 475 -8.84 -5.30 -2.67
N ILE A 476 -8.66 -4.58 -1.56
CA ILE A 476 -8.50 -5.19 -0.22
C ILE A 476 -9.73 -6.02 0.15
N ALA A 477 -10.93 -5.50 -0.04
CA ALA A 477 -12.17 -6.23 0.26
C ALA A 477 -12.32 -7.50 -0.61
N LEU A 478 -12.04 -7.38 -1.91
CA LEU A 478 -12.07 -8.52 -2.84
C LEU A 478 -11.02 -9.57 -2.48
N ASP A 479 -9.79 -9.14 -2.15
CA ASP A 479 -8.70 -10.04 -1.80
C ASP A 479 -8.95 -10.78 -0.47
N PHE A 480 -9.48 -10.07 0.53
CA PHE A 480 -9.86 -10.64 1.83
C PHE A 480 -10.85 -11.81 1.67
N TYR A 481 -11.84 -11.68 0.79
CA TYR A 481 -12.81 -12.74 0.51
C TYR A 481 -12.30 -13.81 -0.49
N GLY A 482 -11.19 -13.55 -1.18
CA GLY A 482 -10.61 -14.46 -2.17
C GLY A 482 -11.24 -14.34 -3.57
N LEU A 483 -11.71 -13.14 -3.93
CA LEU A 483 -12.30 -12.80 -5.23
C LEU A 483 -11.35 -11.96 -6.11
N LEU A 484 -10.07 -11.88 -5.75
CA LEU A 484 -9.05 -11.18 -6.52
C LEU A 484 -7.94 -12.14 -6.96
N ARG A 485 -7.62 -12.17 -8.25
CA ARG A 485 -6.43 -12.85 -8.74
C ARG A 485 -5.24 -11.91 -8.69
N VAL A 486 -4.24 -12.25 -7.87
CA VAL A 486 -3.01 -11.47 -7.76
C VAL A 486 -1.92 -12.01 -8.68
N SER A 487 -1.07 -11.12 -9.17
CA SER A 487 0.11 -11.45 -9.96
C SER A 487 1.36 -11.55 -9.10
N ASP A 488 2.36 -12.27 -9.62
CA ASP A 488 3.68 -12.33 -9.01
C ASP A 488 4.43 -11.01 -9.19
N PHE A 489 5.21 -10.60 -8.19
CA PHE A 489 5.91 -9.31 -8.17
C PHE A 489 6.93 -9.20 -9.32
N ASP A 490 7.64 -10.30 -9.61
CA ASP A 490 8.69 -10.33 -10.64
C ASP A 490 8.13 -10.31 -12.06
N VAL A 491 6.94 -10.90 -12.25
CA VAL A 491 6.24 -10.94 -13.54
C VAL A 491 5.58 -9.60 -13.85
N SER A 492 5.15 -8.87 -12.82
CA SER A 492 4.42 -7.60 -12.94
C SER A 492 5.38 -6.46 -13.26
N ALA A 493 5.82 -6.33 -14.51
CA ALA A 493 6.84 -5.38 -15.01
C ALA A 493 6.47 -3.88 -14.90
N SER A 494 5.94 -3.45 -13.75
CA SER A 494 5.44 -2.12 -13.41
C SER A 494 4.04 -1.78 -13.92
N GLU A 495 3.27 -2.78 -14.32
CA GLU A 495 1.85 -2.66 -14.70
C GLU A 495 0.93 -3.05 -13.55
N LEU A 496 -0.22 -2.38 -13.43
CA LEU A 496 -1.25 -2.70 -12.44
C LEU A 496 -2.02 -3.96 -12.85
N LEU A 497 -2.47 -4.00 -14.11
CA LEU A 497 -3.23 -5.12 -14.68
C LEU A 497 -2.35 -5.98 -15.58
N THR A 498 -2.15 -7.22 -15.20
CA THR A 498 -1.41 -8.22 -15.99
C THR A 498 -2.30 -9.41 -16.34
N TYR A 499 -1.79 -10.35 -17.14
CA TYR A 499 -2.53 -11.54 -17.55
C TYR A 499 -1.74 -12.81 -17.28
N THR A 500 -2.44 -13.85 -16.85
CA THR A 500 -1.91 -15.22 -16.79
C THR A 500 -1.58 -15.74 -18.20
N THR A 501 -0.87 -16.86 -18.25
CA THR A 501 -0.66 -17.61 -19.51
C THR A 501 -1.96 -18.02 -20.21
N ARG A 502 -3.06 -18.13 -19.47
CA ARG A 502 -4.40 -18.42 -19.98
C ARG A 502 -5.26 -17.19 -20.24
N GLN A 503 -4.66 -16.00 -20.33
CA GLN A 503 -5.35 -14.73 -20.60
C GLN A 503 -6.40 -14.36 -19.55
N LYS A 504 -6.25 -14.85 -18.31
CA LYS A 504 -7.06 -14.39 -17.17
C LYS A 504 -6.40 -13.16 -16.53
N PRO A 505 -7.17 -12.09 -16.24
CA PRO A 505 -6.64 -10.86 -15.67
C PRO A 505 -6.12 -11.10 -14.24
N GLN A 506 -5.11 -10.33 -13.84
CA GLN A 506 -4.50 -10.35 -12.52
C GLN A 506 -4.10 -8.93 -12.12
N ILE A 507 -4.12 -8.64 -10.81
CA ILE A 507 -3.69 -7.36 -10.25
C ILE A 507 -2.36 -7.50 -9.51
N CYS A 508 -1.45 -6.55 -9.72
CA CYS A 508 -0.22 -6.43 -8.94
C CYS A 508 -0.50 -5.83 -7.55
N PHE A 509 -1.14 -6.63 -6.69
CA PHE A 509 -1.60 -6.20 -5.37
C PHE A 509 -0.46 -5.70 -4.46
N CYS A 510 0.68 -6.39 -4.47
CA CYS A 510 1.89 -6.01 -3.71
C CYS A 510 2.32 -4.56 -3.98
N ARG A 511 2.50 -4.20 -5.26
CA ARG A 511 2.95 -2.85 -5.64
C ARG A 511 1.87 -1.82 -5.43
N MET A 512 0.60 -2.21 -5.59
CA MET A 512 -0.53 -1.32 -5.33
C MET A 512 -0.55 -0.88 -3.86
N MET A 513 -0.32 -1.80 -2.92
CA MET A 513 -0.15 -1.45 -1.50
C MET A 513 1.11 -0.59 -1.26
N GLY A 514 2.24 -0.98 -1.86
CA GLY A 514 3.51 -0.23 -1.72
C GLY A 514 3.40 1.23 -2.20
N TYR A 515 2.75 1.46 -3.34
CA TYR A 515 2.52 2.81 -3.89
C TYR A 515 1.49 3.58 -3.09
N TYR A 516 0.40 2.94 -2.65
CA TYR A 516 -0.61 3.59 -1.82
C TYR A 516 -0.04 4.10 -0.50
N THR A 517 0.82 3.31 0.17
CA THR A 517 1.46 3.73 1.42
C THR A 517 2.46 4.87 1.24
N GLN A 518 2.93 5.17 0.02
CA GLN A 518 3.86 6.29 -0.22
C GLN A 518 3.27 7.64 0.24
N ASP A 519 1.95 7.79 0.17
CA ASP A 519 1.25 9.03 0.54
C ASP A 519 1.38 9.40 2.01
N PHE A 520 1.43 8.40 2.91
CA PHE A 520 1.36 8.61 4.35
C PHE A 520 2.40 7.84 5.16
N ARG A 521 3.23 6.97 4.59
CA ARG A 521 4.20 6.15 5.36
C ARG A 521 5.18 6.95 6.20
N ILE A 522 5.50 8.18 5.79
CA ILE A 522 6.40 9.08 6.55
C ILE A 522 5.65 9.75 7.70
N SER A 523 4.37 10.10 7.53
CA SER A 523 3.56 10.76 8.56
C SER A 523 2.87 9.77 9.52
N ASN A 524 2.57 8.56 9.05
CA ASN A 524 1.90 7.51 9.79
C ASN A 524 2.45 6.13 9.38
N ALA A 525 3.56 5.75 10.00
CA ALA A 525 4.23 4.47 9.71
C ALA A 525 3.45 3.26 10.25
N GLU A 526 2.67 3.42 11.32
CA GLU A 526 1.82 2.34 11.87
C GLU A 526 0.74 1.93 10.86
N ALA A 527 0.03 2.91 10.28
CA ALA A 527 -0.94 2.63 9.23
C ALA A 527 -0.27 1.99 8.01
N ALA A 528 0.93 2.44 7.61
CA ALA A 528 1.63 1.82 6.49
C ALA A 528 1.95 0.34 6.76
N ALA A 529 2.34 -0.01 7.99
CA ALA A 529 2.53 -1.40 8.38
C ALA A 529 1.22 -2.20 8.28
N ASP A 530 0.09 -1.63 8.72
CA ASP A 530 -1.24 -2.25 8.58
C ASP A 530 -1.56 -2.63 7.13
N TYR A 531 -1.37 -1.72 6.18
CA TYR A 531 -1.61 -2.01 4.76
C TYR A 531 -0.63 -3.04 4.18
N LEU A 532 0.66 -2.95 4.51
CA LEU A 532 1.66 -3.88 4.00
C LEU A 532 1.45 -5.31 4.53
N THR A 533 0.94 -5.47 5.75
CA THR A 533 0.61 -6.81 6.29
C THR A 533 -0.52 -7.50 5.51
N LEU A 534 -1.40 -6.75 4.84
CA LEU A 534 -2.44 -7.33 4.00
C LEU A 534 -1.87 -8.09 2.78
N ILE A 535 -0.63 -7.81 2.36
CA ILE A 535 0.03 -8.58 1.28
C ILE A 535 0.11 -10.07 1.65
N CYS A 536 0.34 -10.39 2.93
CA CYS A 536 0.44 -11.77 3.42
C CYS A 536 -0.89 -12.54 3.39
N ILE A 537 -2.04 -11.89 3.16
CA ILE A 537 -3.32 -12.59 2.92
C ILE A 537 -3.17 -13.57 1.74
N ASN A 538 -2.34 -13.23 0.75
CA ASN A 538 -2.09 -14.05 -0.43
C ASN A 538 -1.04 -15.16 -0.23
N SER A 539 -0.55 -15.38 0.99
CA SER A 539 0.37 -16.47 1.30
C SER A 539 -0.26 -17.87 1.20
N ASP A 540 -1.59 -17.93 1.20
CA ASP A 540 -2.40 -19.15 1.02
C ASP A 540 -2.42 -19.68 -0.43
N LEU A 541 -1.94 -18.90 -1.39
CA LEU A 541 -1.91 -19.27 -2.80
C LEU A 541 -0.99 -20.47 -3.05
N PRO A 542 -1.39 -21.39 -3.94
CA PRO A 542 -0.62 -22.60 -4.18
C PRO A 542 0.72 -22.31 -4.88
N GLY A 543 1.72 -23.13 -4.58
CA GLY A 543 3.00 -23.15 -5.28
C GLY A 543 3.95 -22.01 -4.86
N GLN A 544 4.76 -21.54 -5.81
CA GLN A 544 5.76 -20.49 -5.56
C GLN A 544 5.13 -19.11 -5.36
N VAL A 545 3.92 -18.87 -5.89
CA VAL A 545 3.25 -17.56 -5.81
C VAL A 545 2.96 -17.17 -4.37
N GLY A 546 2.37 -18.06 -3.55
CA GLY A 546 2.09 -17.75 -2.14
C GLY A 546 3.37 -17.45 -1.33
N LYS A 547 4.44 -18.22 -1.56
CA LYS A 547 5.75 -17.97 -0.93
C LYS A 547 6.36 -16.64 -1.37
N ALA A 548 6.23 -16.29 -2.65
CA ALA A 548 6.69 -15.02 -3.17
C ALA A 548 5.94 -13.85 -2.53
N GLN A 549 4.61 -13.93 -2.38
CA GLN A 549 3.81 -12.88 -1.72
C GLN A 549 4.25 -12.66 -0.26
N ALA A 550 4.49 -13.73 0.50
CA ALA A 550 4.99 -13.63 1.87
C ALA A 550 6.38 -12.96 1.91
N ALA A 551 7.31 -13.40 1.04
CA ALA A 551 8.64 -12.82 0.96
C ALA A 551 8.62 -11.32 0.59
N VAL A 552 7.76 -10.93 -0.35
CA VAL A 552 7.57 -9.53 -0.75
C VAL A 552 6.98 -8.69 0.39
N CYS A 553 6.03 -9.23 1.16
CA CYS A 553 5.53 -8.54 2.36
C CYS A 553 6.64 -8.29 3.38
N HIS A 554 7.43 -9.32 3.68
CA HIS A 554 8.55 -9.23 4.62
C HIS A 554 9.58 -8.21 4.18
N GLU A 555 9.92 -8.19 2.89
CA GLU A 555 10.87 -7.22 2.32
C GLU A 555 10.28 -5.80 2.32
N ALA A 556 8.99 -5.62 2.01
CA ALA A 556 8.34 -4.32 2.09
C ALA A 556 8.32 -3.74 3.51
N LEU A 557 8.13 -4.60 4.54
CA LEU A 557 8.23 -4.19 5.94
C LEU A 557 9.66 -3.80 6.33
N LYS A 558 10.68 -4.50 5.83
CA LYS A 558 12.09 -4.10 6.02
C LYS A 558 12.36 -2.74 5.38
N GLU A 559 11.95 -2.54 4.14
CA GLU A 559 12.08 -1.25 3.46
C GLU A 559 11.35 -0.14 4.22
N LEU A 560 10.15 -0.40 4.76
CA LEU A 560 9.38 0.57 5.54
C LEU A 560 10.16 1.04 6.78
N VAL A 561 10.73 0.10 7.52
CA VAL A 561 11.54 0.37 8.72
C VAL A 561 12.74 1.24 8.36
N LEU A 562 13.46 0.91 7.28
CA LEU A 562 14.64 1.64 6.85
C LEU A 562 14.32 3.06 6.33
N VAL A 563 13.19 3.22 5.62
CA VAL A 563 12.80 4.50 5.01
C VAL A 563 12.22 5.48 6.03
N THR A 564 11.36 5.00 6.93
CA THR A 564 10.63 5.88 7.88
C THR A 564 11.46 6.29 9.09
N ARG A 565 12.40 5.41 9.49
CA ARG A 565 13.20 5.54 10.72
C ARG A 565 12.36 5.63 12.00
N GLU A 566 11.12 5.18 11.96
CA GLU A 566 10.23 5.11 13.13
C GLU A 566 10.48 3.81 13.91
N PHE A 567 11.72 3.58 14.33
CA PHE A 567 12.15 2.30 14.93
C PHE A 567 11.40 1.99 16.24
N ALA A 568 11.23 2.99 17.11
CA ALA A 568 10.54 2.84 18.39
C ALA A 568 9.06 2.44 18.21
N LEU A 569 8.40 2.97 17.18
CA LEU A 569 7.02 2.66 16.84
C LEU A 569 6.89 1.30 16.16
N LEU A 570 7.75 1.00 15.18
CA LEU A 570 7.63 -0.18 14.32
C LEU A 570 8.20 -1.46 14.94
N LEU A 571 9.40 -1.39 15.54
CA LEU A 571 10.13 -2.55 16.09
C LEU A 571 10.00 -2.70 17.60
N GLY A 572 9.64 -1.62 18.28
CA GLY A 572 9.43 -1.58 19.72
C GLY A 572 10.36 -0.60 20.42
N ASP A 573 10.08 -0.38 21.69
CA ASP A 573 10.81 0.55 22.55
C ASP A 573 11.07 -0.11 23.91
N MET A 574 11.71 0.60 24.83
CA MET A 574 12.02 0.10 26.17
C MET A 574 11.38 0.93 27.27
N ASN A 575 10.85 0.23 28.26
CA ASN A 575 10.52 0.85 29.54
C ASN A 575 11.80 1.17 30.34
N SER A 576 11.68 2.09 31.30
CA SER A 576 12.74 2.40 32.28
C SER A 576 13.22 1.16 33.04
N ASP A 577 12.36 0.16 33.19
CA ASP A 577 12.62 -1.09 33.92
C ASP A 577 13.36 -2.14 33.06
N GLY A 578 13.75 -1.81 31.83
CA GLY A 578 14.42 -2.72 30.90
C GLY A 578 13.52 -3.76 30.25
N ARG A 579 12.20 -3.66 30.44
CA ARG A 579 11.21 -4.49 29.72
C ARG A 579 10.95 -3.92 28.31
N ARG A 580 10.87 -4.81 27.32
CA ARG A 580 10.58 -4.46 25.93
C ARG A 580 9.10 -4.15 25.73
N ILE A 581 8.81 -3.02 25.10
CA ILE A 581 7.50 -2.66 24.56
C ILE A 581 7.44 -3.16 23.12
N GLN A 582 6.39 -3.90 22.79
CA GLN A 582 6.21 -4.42 21.43
C GLN A 582 5.97 -3.30 20.42
N GLY A 583 6.61 -3.44 19.26
CA GLY A 583 6.40 -2.56 18.10
C GLY A 583 5.16 -2.94 17.30
N ALA A 584 4.74 -2.05 16.40
CA ALA A 584 3.60 -2.27 15.51
C ALA A 584 3.76 -3.53 14.64
N ILE A 585 4.99 -3.82 14.16
CA ILE A 585 5.24 -5.03 13.36
C ILE A 585 5.13 -6.27 14.23
N GLU A 586 5.70 -6.23 15.45
CA GLU A 586 5.65 -7.34 16.41
C GLU A 586 4.21 -7.71 16.79
N GLN A 587 3.34 -6.71 16.98
CA GLN A 587 1.92 -6.94 17.27
C GLN A 587 1.16 -7.66 16.14
N ARG A 588 1.68 -7.60 14.90
CA ARG A 588 1.04 -8.17 13.70
C ARG A 588 1.74 -9.43 13.20
N VAL A 589 2.68 -9.96 13.97
CA VAL A 589 3.53 -11.10 13.59
C VAL A 589 2.73 -12.35 13.19
N ASP A 590 1.61 -12.62 13.86
CA ASP A 590 0.76 -13.77 13.55
C ASP A 590 0.09 -13.66 12.16
N LEU A 591 -0.01 -12.45 11.59
CA LEU A 591 -0.54 -12.21 10.24
C LEU A 591 0.52 -12.37 9.14
N LEU A 592 1.81 -12.50 9.49
CA LEU A 592 2.92 -12.48 8.52
C LEU A 592 3.29 -13.86 7.97
N SER A 593 2.57 -14.93 8.35
CA SER A 593 2.83 -16.30 7.90
C SER A 593 4.31 -16.72 8.01
N LEU A 594 4.95 -16.38 9.14
CA LEU A 594 6.37 -16.64 9.39
C LEU A 594 6.59 -18.05 9.95
N GLU A 595 7.62 -18.75 9.45
CA GLU A 595 8.06 -20.03 10.04
C GLU A 595 8.71 -19.82 11.42
N ASN A 596 9.54 -18.78 11.55
CA ASN A 596 10.19 -18.40 12.80
C ASN A 596 10.07 -16.89 13.05
N GLN A 597 9.10 -16.53 13.88
CA GLN A 597 8.74 -15.16 14.19
C GLN A 597 9.88 -14.36 14.83
N GLN A 598 10.59 -14.97 15.78
CA GLN A 598 11.67 -14.31 16.53
C GLN A 598 12.91 -14.07 15.67
N GLU A 599 13.26 -15.03 14.83
CA GLU A 599 14.40 -14.93 13.93
C GLU A 599 14.19 -13.85 12.87
N PHE A 600 12.98 -13.74 12.31
CA PHE A 600 12.64 -12.67 11.37
C PHE A 600 12.81 -11.28 12.01
N LEU A 601 12.20 -11.06 13.18
CA LEU A 601 12.31 -9.78 13.89
C LEU A 601 13.75 -9.47 14.27
N LYS A 602 14.52 -10.46 14.75
CA LYS A 602 15.93 -10.29 15.09
C LYS A 602 16.75 -9.91 13.85
N SER A 603 16.59 -10.64 12.75
CA SER A 603 17.28 -10.37 11.48
C SER A 603 16.97 -8.98 10.93
N LEU A 604 15.68 -8.60 10.91
CA LEU A 604 15.21 -7.27 10.52
C LEU A 604 15.86 -6.17 11.39
N THR A 605 15.87 -6.38 12.72
CA THR A 605 16.42 -5.41 13.67
C THR A 605 17.93 -5.25 13.50
N ILE A 606 18.67 -6.34 13.29
CA ILE A 606 20.13 -6.31 13.07
C ILE A 606 20.48 -5.60 11.76
N GLN A 607 19.74 -5.86 10.67
CA GLN A 607 19.98 -5.20 9.39
C GLN A 607 19.72 -3.69 9.49
N ALA A 608 18.63 -3.30 10.16
CA ALA A 608 18.36 -1.89 10.44
C ALA A 608 19.44 -1.24 11.31
N ALA A 609 19.95 -1.97 12.32
CA ALA A 609 21.01 -1.50 13.20
C ALA A 609 22.32 -1.25 12.43
N SER A 610 22.72 -2.18 11.55
CA SER A 610 23.91 -2.03 10.71
C SER A 610 23.78 -0.81 9.79
N ALA A 611 22.64 -0.66 9.11
CA ALA A 611 22.40 0.48 8.23
C ALA A 611 22.37 1.82 8.98
N ALA A 612 21.92 1.83 10.24
CA ALA A 612 21.99 3.00 11.11
C ALA A 612 23.43 3.32 11.53
N ASP A 613 24.23 2.31 11.88
CA ASP A 613 25.63 2.48 12.27
C ASP A 613 26.48 3.01 11.11
N ASP A 614 26.34 2.43 9.91
CA ASP A 614 27.04 2.85 8.69
C ASP A 614 26.70 4.29 8.29
N SER A 615 25.50 4.75 8.65
CA SER A 615 25.06 6.12 8.42
C SER A 615 25.50 7.12 9.49
N GLY A 616 26.22 6.67 10.54
CA GLY A 616 26.62 7.51 11.68
C GLY A 616 25.50 7.84 12.67
N ARG A 617 24.33 7.20 12.57
CA ARG A 617 23.18 7.44 13.48
C ARG A 617 23.32 6.57 14.73
N THR A 618 24.13 7.07 15.66
CA THR A 618 24.54 6.35 16.88
C THR A 618 23.35 5.96 17.76
N THR A 619 22.41 6.87 18.01
CA THR A 619 21.24 6.66 18.88
C THR A 619 20.30 5.59 18.33
N ASP A 620 19.97 5.65 17.03
CA ASP A 620 19.21 4.63 16.31
C ASP A 620 19.87 3.25 16.42
N ALA A 621 21.18 3.18 16.12
CA ALA A 621 21.93 1.93 16.16
C ALA A 621 21.97 1.33 17.58
N VAL A 622 22.15 2.16 18.62
CA VAL A 622 22.14 1.74 20.03
C VAL A 622 20.79 1.12 20.40
N LEU A 623 19.67 1.77 20.05
CA LEU A 623 18.33 1.21 20.30
C LEU A 623 18.16 -0.14 19.60
N LEU A 624 18.48 -0.21 18.30
CA LEU A 624 18.27 -1.40 17.49
C LEU A 624 19.14 -2.58 17.91
N TYR A 625 20.44 -2.38 18.15
CA TYR A 625 21.29 -3.46 18.65
C TYR A 625 20.88 -3.92 20.06
N HIS A 626 20.37 -3.02 20.89
CA HIS A 626 19.79 -3.41 22.17
C HIS A 626 18.57 -4.30 21.98
N LEU A 627 17.61 -3.91 21.13
CA LEU A 627 16.41 -4.69 20.82
C LEU A 627 16.73 -6.06 20.20
N ALA A 628 17.85 -6.17 19.49
CA ALA A 628 18.36 -7.43 18.93
C ALA A 628 19.15 -8.30 19.94
N GLU A 629 19.26 -7.85 21.19
CA GLU A 629 20.06 -8.47 22.27
C GLU A 629 21.58 -8.51 22.01
N GLU A 630 22.08 -7.66 21.11
CA GLU A 630 23.50 -7.54 20.76
C GLU A 630 24.18 -6.46 21.65
N TYR A 631 24.16 -6.66 22.96
CA TYR A 631 24.60 -5.67 23.96
C TYR A 631 26.08 -5.27 23.83
N ASP A 632 26.93 -6.17 23.38
CA ASP A 632 28.36 -5.87 23.18
C ASP A 632 28.56 -4.83 22.06
N ASN A 633 27.80 -4.95 20.96
CA ASN A 633 27.85 -3.99 19.86
C ASN A 633 27.35 -2.61 20.30
N VAL A 634 26.35 -2.56 21.19
CA VAL A 634 25.89 -1.30 21.79
C VAL A 634 27.04 -0.59 22.52
N VAL A 635 27.80 -1.30 23.35
CA VAL A 635 28.93 -0.71 24.09
C VAL A 635 30.05 -0.27 23.15
N VAL A 636 30.32 -1.04 22.07
CA VAL A 636 31.32 -0.65 21.06
C VAL A 636 30.95 0.67 20.38
N ILE A 637 29.68 0.83 19.98
CA ILE A 637 29.18 2.05 19.32
C ILE A 637 29.23 3.25 20.27
N ILE A 638 28.79 3.06 21.51
CA ILE A 638 28.85 4.11 22.55
C ILE A 638 30.31 4.52 22.83
N ASN A 639 31.23 3.55 22.93
CA ASN A 639 32.65 3.83 23.11
C ASN A 639 33.23 4.67 21.97
N ARG A 640 32.83 4.36 20.73
CA ARG A 640 33.25 5.13 19.54
C ARG A 640 32.72 6.56 19.61
N ALA A 641 31.43 6.75 19.86
CA ALA A 641 30.80 8.06 19.94
C ALA A 641 31.34 8.91 21.10
N LEU A 642 31.52 8.32 22.29
CA LEU A 642 32.11 9.01 23.44
C LEU A 642 33.57 9.38 23.18
N SER A 643 34.33 8.48 22.55
CA SER A 643 35.70 8.75 22.13
C SER A 643 35.78 9.87 21.09
N ASP A 644 34.81 9.99 20.18
CA ASP A 644 34.76 11.11 19.21
C ASP A 644 34.41 12.42 19.93
N ALA A 645 33.49 12.41 20.90
CA ALA A 645 33.13 13.58 21.70
C ALA A 645 34.28 14.10 22.58
N LEU A 646 35.13 13.20 23.07
CA LEU A 646 36.34 13.53 23.85
C LEU A 646 37.46 14.12 22.99
N ALA A 647 37.49 13.78 21.70
CA ALA A 647 38.48 14.29 20.77
C ALA A 647 38.30 15.79 20.48
N VAL A 648 37.09 16.33 20.68
CA VAL A 648 36.77 17.76 20.53
C VAL A 648 37.49 18.58 21.61
N ASP A 649 38.12 19.69 21.21
CA ASP A 649 38.84 20.58 22.12
C ASP A 649 37.92 21.30 23.12
N ILE A 650 38.48 21.71 24.26
CA ILE A 650 37.75 22.47 25.28
C ILE A 650 37.45 23.87 24.74
N GLY A 651 36.18 24.28 24.74
CA GLY A 651 35.71 25.59 24.25
C GLY A 651 35.13 25.59 22.84
N GLN A 652 35.18 24.46 22.11
CA GLN A 652 34.44 24.28 20.87
C GLN A 652 33.03 23.74 21.12
N GLU A 653 32.15 23.83 20.13
CA GLU A 653 30.79 23.29 20.25
C GLU A 653 30.83 21.78 20.56
N PRO A 654 30.09 21.32 21.59
CA PRO A 654 30.08 19.91 21.97
C PRO A 654 29.44 19.07 20.86
N MET A 655 29.99 17.88 20.64
CA MET A 655 29.40 16.90 19.72
C MET A 655 27.99 16.55 20.18
N ARG A 656 27.00 16.72 19.29
CA ARG A 656 25.62 16.32 19.53
C ARG A 656 25.21 15.18 18.62
N LEU A 657 24.53 14.21 19.20
CA LEU A 657 23.89 13.10 18.49
C LEU A 657 22.51 13.54 18.01
N GLN A 658 22.08 12.96 16.89
CA GLN A 658 20.69 13.07 16.47
C GLN A 658 19.82 12.28 17.47
N PRO A 659 18.85 12.89 18.16
CA PRO A 659 17.99 12.15 19.08
C PRO A 659 17.07 11.18 18.33
N LEU A 660 16.63 10.12 19.01
CA LEU A 660 15.63 9.20 18.46
C LEU A 660 14.31 9.93 18.24
N LYS A 661 13.55 9.48 17.24
CA LYS A 661 12.17 9.93 17.11
C LYS A 661 11.32 9.37 18.27
N PRO A 662 10.53 10.21 18.95
CA PRO A 662 9.66 9.74 20.01
C PRO A 662 8.56 8.83 19.45
N ARG A 663 8.20 7.80 20.21
CA ARG A 663 7.11 6.88 19.85
C ARG A 663 5.76 7.60 19.73
N ASP A 664 5.50 8.59 20.59
CA ASP A 664 4.33 9.46 20.53
C ASP A 664 4.75 10.91 20.28
N ALA A 665 4.50 11.42 19.07
CA ALA A 665 4.84 12.81 18.71
C ALA A 665 3.97 13.87 19.42
N ASN A 666 2.82 13.47 19.98
CA ASN A 666 1.87 14.32 20.71
C ASN A 666 2.00 14.22 22.23
N ALA A 667 2.94 13.42 22.75
CA ALA A 667 3.23 13.45 24.17
C ALA A 667 3.83 14.82 24.53
N PRO A 668 3.36 15.51 25.60
CA PRO A 668 4.00 16.73 26.04
C PRO A 668 5.50 16.49 26.25
N PRO A 669 6.36 17.49 25.97
CA PRO A 669 7.78 17.36 26.26
C PRO A 669 7.91 16.94 27.73
N PRO A 670 8.73 15.93 28.04
CA PRO A 670 8.80 15.41 29.39
C PRO A 670 9.27 16.55 30.32
N ASP A 671 8.37 17.06 31.15
CA ASP A 671 8.77 17.72 32.38
C ASP A 671 9.62 16.72 33.15
N ALA A 672 10.75 17.18 33.69
CA ALA A 672 11.79 16.37 34.33
C ALA A 672 11.32 15.56 35.58
N ALA A 673 10.02 15.44 35.83
CA ALA A 673 9.41 14.83 37.00
C ALA A 673 8.51 13.61 36.72
N SER A 674 8.27 13.20 35.47
CA SER A 674 7.51 11.96 35.15
C SER A 674 8.31 10.97 34.32
N SER A 675 9.42 10.46 34.87
CA SER A 675 10.38 9.56 34.21
C SER A 675 10.00 8.06 34.24
N ASN A 676 8.71 7.71 34.21
CA ASN A 676 8.26 6.34 34.48
C ASN A 676 7.72 5.56 33.26
N SER A 677 7.76 6.09 32.03
CA SER A 677 7.09 5.42 30.90
C SER A 677 7.99 4.93 29.75
N SER A 678 9.19 5.48 29.56
CA SER A 678 10.17 4.90 28.62
C SER A 678 11.57 5.33 29.01
N LEU A 679 12.54 4.44 28.78
CA LEU A 679 13.94 4.75 29.02
C LEU A 679 14.28 5.96 28.13
N SER A 680 14.59 7.10 28.74
CA SER A 680 14.82 8.40 28.09
C SER A 680 16.04 8.37 27.16
N LEU A 681 15.97 7.62 26.05
CA LEU A 681 16.89 7.65 24.91
C LEU A 681 16.39 8.60 23.81
N THR A 682 15.11 8.97 23.87
CA THR A 682 14.43 9.86 22.92
C THR A 682 14.88 11.31 22.99
N SER A 683 15.45 11.75 24.11
CA SER A 683 15.91 13.13 24.32
C SER A 683 17.43 13.24 24.53
N VAL A 684 18.19 12.16 24.34
CA VAL A 684 19.64 12.17 24.62
C VAL A 684 20.39 12.58 23.36
N ASP A 685 20.85 13.83 23.36
CA ASP A 685 21.75 14.38 22.34
C ASP A 685 23.23 14.33 22.78
N ASP A 686 23.53 14.15 24.06
CA ASP A 686 24.90 14.02 24.58
C ASP A 686 25.38 12.55 24.62
N PRO A 687 26.46 12.19 23.90
CA PRO A 687 27.11 10.88 23.98
C PRO A 687 27.48 10.44 25.41
N ALA A 688 27.84 11.36 26.30
CA ALA A 688 28.24 11.03 27.67
C ALA A 688 27.04 10.63 28.54
N ILE A 689 25.91 11.32 28.40
CA ILE A 689 24.65 10.96 29.08
C ILE A 689 24.16 9.60 28.57
N LEU A 690 24.23 9.37 27.25
CA LEU A 690 23.87 8.09 26.64
C LEU A 690 24.69 6.93 27.23
N ALA A 691 26.01 7.11 27.31
CA ALA A 691 26.93 6.13 27.87
C ALA A 691 26.63 5.83 29.34
N ARG A 692 26.40 6.87 30.15
CA ARG A 692 26.06 6.71 31.58
C ARG A 692 24.75 5.94 31.77
N ASN A 693 23.71 6.29 31.02
CA ASN A 693 22.41 5.63 31.11
C ASN A 693 22.52 4.14 30.75
N MET A 694 23.22 3.81 29.65
CA MET A 694 23.38 2.43 29.17
C MET A 694 24.26 1.57 30.08
N ILE A 695 25.40 2.09 30.54
CA ILE A 695 26.27 1.35 31.46
C ILE A 695 25.58 1.10 32.80
N THR A 696 24.85 2.09 33.33
CA THR A 696 24.12 1.93 34.59
C THR A 696 23.09 0.82 34.48
N LEU A 697 22.33 0.79 33.37
CA LEU A 697 21.38 -0.27 33.08
C LEU A 697 22.06 -1.65 32.95
N TYR A 698 23.16 -1.74 32.22
CA TYR A 698 23.86 -3.02 32.00
C TYR A 698 24.59 -3.54 33.23
N ASN A 699 25.08 -2.66 34.10
CA ASN A 699 25.74 -3.05 35.35
C ASN A 699 24.73 -3.44 36.43
N ALA A 700 23.54 -2.85 36.43
CA ALA A 700 22.49 -3.19 37.39
C ALA A 700 21.92 -4.61 37.19
N ASN A 701 22.00 -5.15 35.96
CA ASN A 701 21.44 -6.47 35.63
C ASN A 701 22.54 -7.48 35.24
N ALA A 702 22.69 -8.53 36.07
CA ALA A 702 23.68 -9.59 35.87
C ALA A 702 23.55 -10.32 34.52
N ALA A 703 22.34 -10.41 33.96
CA ALA A 703 22.10 -11.07 32.67
C ALA A 703 22.72 -10.28 31.50
N TYR A 704 22.64 -8.95 31.54
CA TYR A 704 23.30 -8.08 30.55
C TYR A 704 24.80 -8.08 30.77
N TYR A 705 25.23 -8.00 32.03
CA TYR A 705 26.65 -8.00 32.40
C TYR A 705 27.39 -9.24 31.86
N ALA A 706 26.79 -10.43 31.86
CA ALA A 706 27.44 -11.63 31.35
C ALA A 706 27.66 -11.62 29.83
N ARG A 707 26.84 -10.90 29.05
CA ARG A 707 26.86 -10.90 27.59
C ARG A 707 27.78 -9.84 26.97
N ILE A 708 28.35 -8.94 27.77
CA ILE A 708 29.24 -7.87 27.30
C ILE A 708 30.69 -8.23 27.61
N ARG A 709 31.58 -8.05 26.64
CA ARG A 709 33.01 -8.35 26.83
C ARG A 709 33.63 -7.38 27.83
N GLN A 710 34.43 -7.90 28.76
CA GLN A 710 35.19 -7.13 29.75
C GLN A 710 35.98 -5.93 29.16
N PRO A 711 36.80 -6.08 28.09
CA PRO A 711 37.57 -4.96 27.54
C PRO A 711 36.71 -3.80 27.06
N ASN A 712 35.51 -4.06 26.53
CA ASN A 712 34.61 -3.02 26.04
C ASN A 712 34.00 -2.22 27.20
N ARG A 713 33.67 -2.88 28.31
CA ARG A 713 33.13 -2.21 29.51
C ARG A 713 34.16 -1.38 30.23
N ASP A 714 35.36 -1.95 30.40
CA ASP A 714 36.46 -1.27 31.07
C ASP A 714 36.85 -0.01 30.28
N ALA A 715 36.89 -0.12 28.94
CA ALA A 715 37.07 1.04 28.06
C ALA A 715 35.97 2.09 28.23
N CYS A 716 34.69 1.68 28.33
CA CYS A 716 33.57 2.60 28.49
C CYS A 716 33.63 3.36 29.83
N GLY A 717 33.87 2.64 30.93
CA GLY A 717 34.03 3.23 32.26
C GLY A 717 35.22 4.20 32.32
N LEU A 718 36.31 3.87 31.63
CA LEU A 718 37.48 4.72 31.53
C LEU A 718 37.21 5.99 30.71
N LEU A 719 36.54 5.86 29.56
CA LEU A 719 36.13 7.02 28.74
C LEU A 719 35.18 7.95 29.50
N LEU A 720 34.27 7.42 30.32
CA LEU A 720 33.43 8.24 31.19
C LEU A 720 34.24 9.02 32.23
N ARG A 721 35.26 8.40 32.86
CA ARG A 721 36.16 9.12 33.76
C ARG A 721 36.96 10.21 33.04
N ILE A 722 37.42 9.95 31.82
CA ILE A 722 38.10 10.95 30.98
C ILE A 722 37.15 12.11 30.65
N HIS A 723 35.88 11.83 30.41
CA HIS A 723 34.85 12.86 30.24
C HIS A 723 34.66 13.71 31.50
N ASP A 724 34.61 13.08 32.67
CA ASP A 724 34.53 13.80 33.95
C ASP A 724 35.72 14.74 34.13
N VAL A 725 36.94 14.28 33.82
CA VAL A 725 38.14 15.13 33.82
C VAL A 725 37.97 16.33 32.89
N LYS A 726 37.51 16.12 31.64
CA LYS A 726 37.26 17.21 30.67
C LYS A 726 36.30 18.24 31.24
N THR A 727 35.22 17.82 31.90
CA THR A 727 34.24 18.74 32.52
C THR A 727 34.80 19.50 33.72
N LEU A 728 35.62 18.85 34.56
CA LEU A 728 36.27 19.50 35.72
C LEU A 728 37.31 20.54 35.28
N VAL A 729 38.07 20.23 34.22
CA VAL A 729 39.05 21.15 33.61
C VAL A 729 38.34 22.35 32.96
N ALA A 730 37.20 22.12 32.28
CA ALA A 730 36.40 23.20 31.69
C ALA A 730 35.76 24.12 32.74
N THR A 731 35.39 23.58 33.92
CA THR A 731 34.80 24.35 35.03
C THR A 731 35.84 24.98 35.96
N GLY A 732 37.14 24.76 35.72
CA GLY A 732 38.24 25.33 36.50
C GLY A 732 38.50 24.65 37.84
N GLN A 733 37.95 23.45 38.07
CA GLN A 733 38.16 22.67 39.30
C GLN A 733 39.43 21.81 39.21
N TRP A 734 40.60 22.46 39.23
CA TRP A 734 41.89 21.83 38.91
C TRP A 734 42.31 20.71 39.87
N ALA A 735 42.10 20.84 41.18
CA ALA A 735 42.49 19.82 42.16
C ALA A 735 41.70 18.52 41.97
N LEU A 736 40.38 18.62 41.83
CA LEU A 736 39.50 17.48 41.57
C LEU A 736 39.79 16.84 40.20
N ALA A 737 40.15 17.63 39.19
CA ALA A 737 40.59 17.12 37.90
C ALA A 737 41.85 16.25 38.02
N ILE A 738 42.85 16.67 38.79
CA ILE A 738 44.10 15.91 38.97
C ILE A 738 43.84 14.60 39.73
N ASP A 739 43.00 14.62 40.78
CA ASP A 739 42.67 13.41 41.54
C ASP A 739 41.85 12.41 40.73
N THR A 740 40.93 12.90 39.89
CA THR A 740 40.17 12.03 38.96
C THR A 740 41.08 11.44 37.88
N VAL A 741 42.08 12.18 37.38
CA VAL A 741 43.10 11.63 36.46
C VAL A 741 43.93 10.53 37.16
N LYS A 742 44.36 10.72 38.42
CA LYS A 742 45.07 9.66 39.17
C LYS A 742 44.25 8.37 39.23
N ALA A 743 42.94 8.49 39.47
CA ALA A 743 42.01 7.36 39.51
C ALA A 743 41.80 6.65 38.15
N THR A 744 42.24 7.23 37.02
CA THR A 744 42.24 6.53 35.72
C THR A 744 43.42 5.58 35.54
N SER A 745 44.50 5.75 36.31
CA SER A 745 45.76 4.99 36.19
C SER A 745 46.39 4.96 34.79
N LEU A 746 45.95 5.84 33.87
CA LEU A 746 46.46 5.92 32.50
C LEU A 746 47.77 6.70 32.39
N LEU A 747 47.94 7.70 33.26
CA LEU A 747 49.07 8.60 33.25
C LEU A 747 49.97 8.34 34.47
N PRO A 748 51.30 8.35 34.32
CA PRO A 748 52.24 8.09 35.41
C PRO A 748 52.40 9.29 36.36
N LEU A 749 51.31 9.70 37.03
CA LEU A 749 51.30 10.84 37.96
C LEU A 749 51.99 10.54 39.30
N GLU A 750 52.12 9.26 39.66
CA GLU A 750 52.74 8.82 40.93
C GLU A 750 54.19 8.33 40.73
N ALA A 751 54.77 8.52 39.54
CA ALA A 751 56.09 7.98 39.22
C ALA A 751 57.23 8.64 39.98
N GLY A 752 57.09 9.89 40.41
CA GLY A 752 58.10 10.62 41.19
C GLY A 752 59.48 10.66 40.49
N GLY A 753 59.51 10.73 39.16
CA GLY A 753 60.73 10.67 38.36
C GLY A 753 61.25 9.26 38.02
N ASN A 754 60.57 8.19 38.41
CA ASN A 754 61.00 6.82 38.12
C ASN A 754 60.70 6.42 36.66
N ILE A 755 61.74 6.41 35.83
CA ILE A 755 61.69 6.08 34.40
C ILE A 755 61.14 4.66 34.14
N SER A 756 61.34 3.71 35.06
CA SER A 756 60.83 2.34 34.89
C SER A 756 59.30 2.26 34.96
N VAL A 757 58.70 3.03 35.88
CA VAL A 757 57.24 3.16 36.04
C VAL A 757 56.65 3.88 34.84
N ILE A 758 57.28 4.98 34.40
CA ILE A 758 56.85 5.72 33.19
C ILE A 758 56.87 4.83 31.95
N ARG A 759 57.91 4.00 31.78
CA ARG A 759 57.99 3.03 30.67
C ARG A 759 56.94 1.92 30.78
N SER A 760 56.63 1.46 31.98
CA SER A 760 55.56 0.47 32.22
C SER A 760 54.19 1.00 31.79
N HIS A 761 53.83 2.23 32.18
CA HIS A 761 52.60 2.88 31.73
C HIS A 761 52.56 3.04 30.20
N ALA A 762 53.70 3.36 29.56
CA ALA A 762 53.77 3.47 28.10
C ALA A 762 53.51 2.10 27.43
N GLN A 763 54.05 1.01 27.99
CA GLN A 763 53.78 -0.36 27.53
C GLN A 763 52.33 -0.78 27.72
N GLN A 764 51.70 -0.45 28.85
CA GLN A 764 50.28 -0.72 29.10
C GLN A 764 49.38 0.02 28.10
N LEU A 765 49.74 1.26 27.74
CA LEU A 765 49.01 2.02 26.71
C LEU A 765 49.04 1.33 25.33
N HIS A 766 50.06 0.53 25.01
CA HIS A 766 50.09 -0.24 23.77
C HIS A 766 49.06 -1.38 23.73
N ALA A 767 48.66 -1.92 24.88
CA ALA A 767 47.68 -2.99 25.00
C ALA A 767 46.22 -2.49 25.10
N MET A 768 46.02 -1.18 25.25
CA MET A 768 44.70 -0.58 25.42
C MET A 768 43.90 -0.49 24.10
N PRO A 769 42.56 -0.52 24.17
CA PRO A 769 41.70 -0.31 23.00
C PRO A 769 41.98 1.03 22.29
N SER A 770 41.87 1.02 20.96
CA SER A 770 42.15 2.19 20.12
C SER A 770 41.34 3.42 20.51
N VAL A 771 40.07 3.23 20.88
CA VAL A 771 39.13 4.27 21.37
C VAL A 771 39.64 5.01 22.62
N VAL A 772 40.35 4.32 23.51
CA VAL A 772 40.97 4.96 24.69
C VAL A 772 42.27 5.65 24.27
N SER A 773 43.12 4.94 23.52
CA SER A 773 44.47 5.41 23.18
C SER A 773 44.47 6.73 22.41
N ARG A 774 43.45 6.97 21.57
CA ARG A 774 43.31 8.19 20.78
C ARG A 774 43.10 9.45 21.65
N ASN A 775 42.46 9.29 22.82
CA ASN A 775 42.13 10.42 23.71
C ASN A 775 43.22 10.71 24.74
N VAL A 776 44.26 9.87 24.84
CA VAL A 776 45.35 10.07 25.81
C VAL A 776 46.15 11.34 25.52
N GLY A 777 46.26 11.74 24.25
CA GLY A 777 46.89 13.02 23.89
C GLY A 777 46.18 14.23 24.50
N ASN A 778 44.85 14.26 24.40
CA ASN A 778 44.04 15.33 24.99
C ASN A 778 44.10 15.29 26.53
N LEU A 779 44.05 14.08 27.11
CA LEU A 779 44.18 13.90 28.56
C LEU A 779 45.52 14.44 29.09
N LEU A 780 46.64 14.24 28.36
CA LEU A 780 47.94 14.80 28.70
C LEU A 780 47.93 16.34 28.72
N ILE A 781 47.33 16.96 27.69
CA ILE A 781 47.20 18.42 27.61
C ILE A 781 46.38 18.94 28.79
N TRP A 782 45.23 18.33 29.07
CA TRP A 782 44.35 18.73 30.18
C TRP A 782 45.04 18.59 31.53
N THR A 783 45.80 17.51 31.74
CA THR A 783 46.53 17.26 32.97
C THR A 783 47.67 18.26 33.18
N ILE A 784 48.48 18.55 32.15
CA ILE A 784 49.55 19.55 32.24
C ILE A 784 48.99 20.95 32.46
N THR A 785 47.88 21.29 31.78
CA THR A 785 47.19 22.58 31.94
C THR A 785 46.64 22.71 33.36
N ALA A 786 46.01 21.66 33.90
CA ALA A 786 45.49 21.64 35.26
C ALA A 786 46.62 21.76 36.31
N CYS A 787 47.74 21.04 36.14
CA CYS A 787 48.91 21.17 37.03
C CYS A 787 49.50 22.58 37.01
N GLY A 788 49.62 23.21 35.82
CA GLY A 788 50.13 24.57 35.67
C GLY A 788 49.20 25.62 36.30
N LYS A 789 47.90 25.55 36.02
CA LYS A 789 46.89 26.47 36.57
C LYS A 789 46.69 26.30 38.07
N HIS A 790 46.69 25.07 38.58
CA HIS A 790 46.60 24.82 40.01
C HIS A 790 47.82 25.38 40.77
N ARG A 791 49.02 25.23 40.19
CA ARG A 791 50.25 25.83 40.73
C ARG A 791 50.20 27.37 40.73
N GLU A 792 49.64 27.99 39.69
CA GLU A 792 49.43 29.44 39.62
C GLU A 792 48.46 29.92 40.72
N VAL A 793 47.36 29.18 40.94
CA VAL A 793 46.41 29.46 42.02
C VAL A 793 47.07 29.30 43.40
N LEU A 794 47.83 28.23 43.64
CA LEU A 794 48.53 28.00 44.91
C LEU A 794 49.64 29.02 45.19
N ARG A 795 50.23 29.61 44.15
CA ARG A 795 51.23 30.68 44.28
C ARG A 795 50.61 32.05 44.53
N SER A 796 49.41 32.30 44.00
CA SER A 796 48.67 33.54 44.27
C SER A 796 47.95 33.52 45.63
N SER A 797 47.54 32.34 46.12
CA SER A 797 47.09 32.13 47.50
C SER A 797 48.29 32.03 48.45
N ALA A 798 48.92 33.17 48.75
CA ALA A 798 49.96 33.21 49.79
C ALA A 798 49.41 32.69 51.13
N PHE A 799 50.22 31.88 51.84
CA PHE A 799 50.01 31.26 53.16
C PHE A 799 49.50 29.81 53.19
N ASP A 800 50.38 28.85 52.90
CA ASP A 800 50.56 27.67 53.78
C ASP A 800 51.91 26.96 53.55
N VAL A 801 52.59 26.51 54.61
CA VAL A 801 53.88 25.79 54.52
C VAL A 801 53.71 24.42 53.84
N GLY A 802 52.51 23.84 53.90
CA GLY A 802 52.11 22.65 53.14
C GLY A 802 51.98 22.87 51.63
N GLY A 803 51.78 24.12 51.18
CA GLY A 803 51.59 24.46 49.77
C GLY A 803 52.87 24.31 48.92
N ARG A 804 54.06 24.52 49.50
CA ARG A 804 55.34 24.39 48.75
C ARG A 804 55.61 22.95 48.31
N GLY A 805 55.37 21.97 49.18
CA GLY A 805 55.54 20.55 48.83
C GLY A 805 54.59 20.11 47.73
N LEU A 806 53.36 20.64 47.70
CA LEU A 806 52.39 20.36 46.65
C LEU A 806 52.78 21.02 45.31
N ILE A 807 53.29 22.25 45.32
CA ILE A 807 53.80 22.94 44.12
C ILE A 807 54.96 22.15 43.49
N ASP A 808 55.91 21.67 44.29
CA ASP A 808 57.04 20.87 43.81
C ASP A 808 56.58 19.51 43.27
N SER A 809 55.60 18.89 43.93
CA SER A 809 54.95 17.65 43.47
C SER A 809 54.25 17.83 42.12
N LEU A 810 53.50 18.91 41.93
CA LEU A 810 52.82 19.24 40.66
C LEU A 810 53.82 19.51 39.53
N ALA A 811 54.95 20.15 39.84
CA ALA A 811 56.04 20.37 38.88
C ALA A 811 56.71 19.03 38.48
N GLY A 812 56.93 18.15 39.45
CA GLY A 812 57.41 16.78 39.21
C GLY A 812 56.46 15.98 38.32
N MET A 813 55.16 16.03 38.59
CA MET A 813 54.12 15.37 37.78
C MET A 813 54.13 15.87 36.33
N ALA A 814 54.22 17.18 36.09
CA ALA A 814 54.28 17.73 34.74
C ALA A 814 55.54 17.26 33.98
N LYS A 815 56.68 17.16 34.66
CA LYS A 815 57.94 16.64 34.08
C LYS A 815 57.82 15.16 33.71
N ASP A 816 57.23 14.35 34.57
CA ASP A 816 56.98 12.93 34.31
C ASP A 816 56.03 12.73 33.10
N MET A 817 55.02 13.61 32.95
CA MET A 817 54.14 13.62 31.76
C MET A 817 54.87 13.97 30.47
N MET A 818 55.84 14.89 30.50
CA MET A 818 56.63 15.26 29.32
C MET A 818 57.57 14.12 28.89
N VAL A 819 58.20 13.42 29.84
CA VAL A 819 59.00 12.22 29.55
C VAL A 819 58.12 11.11 28.97
N PHE A 820 56.93 10.91 29.54
CA PHE A 820 55.94 9.97 29.02
C PHE A 820 55.51 10.30 27.59
N ALA A 821 55.15 11.57 27.31
CA ALA A 821 54.76 12.04 25.98
C ALA A 821 55.86 11.83 24.93
N GLY A 822 57.14 11.98 25.33
CA GLY A 822 58.29 11.68 24.48
C GLY A 822 58.41 10.21 24.10
N LEU A 823 58.05 9.28 24.99
CA LEU A 823 58.06 7.83 24.72
C LEU A 823 56.93 7.39 23.78
N ILE A 824 55.81 8.10 23.77
CA ILE A 824 54.63 7.76 22.95
C ILE A 824 54.46 8.67 21.72
N ARG A 825 55.51 9.43 21.35
CA ARG A 825 55.50 10.47 20.31
C ARG A 825 54.86 10.03 18.98
N TYR A 826 55.11 8.78 18.54
CA TYR A 826 54.60 8.26 17.27
C TYR A 826 53.10 7.91 17.26
N LYS A 827 52.45 7.88 18.43
CA LYS A 827 51.00 7.65 18.57
C LYS A 827 50.20 8.92 18.88
N LEU A 828 50.85 10.01 19.23
CA LEU A 828 50.21 11.30 19.47
C LEU A 828 49.99 12.03 18.14
N SER A 829 48.90 12.81 18.04
CA SER A 829 48.70 13.68 16.89
C SER A 829 49.75 14.79 16.87
N PRO A 830 50.22 15.25 15.68
CA PRO A 830 51.26 16.28 15.59
C PRO A 830 50.90 17.57 16.34
N GLY A 831 49.62 17.97 16.33
CA GLY A 831 49.12 19.14 17.04
C GLY A 831 49.17 19.03 18.57
N VAL A 832 49.04 17.82 19.12
CA VAL A 832 49.15 17.58 20.57
C VAL A 832 50.58 17.85 21.05
N PHE A 833 51.60 17.47 20.29
CA PHE A 833 52.99 17.72 20.69
C PHE A 833 53.35 19.21 20.71
N GLU A 834 52.83 19.98 19.76
CA GLU A 834 53.00 21.45 19.73
C GLU A 834 52.25 22.14 20.87
N ALA A 835 51.03 21.68 21.17
CA ALA A 835 50.25 22.16 22.31
C ALA A 835 50.92 21.81 23.65
N LEU A 836 51.50 20.61 23.77
CA LEU A 836 52.27 20.17 24.92
C LEU A 836 53.56 21.00 25.10
N ALA A 837 54.24 21.38 24.00
CA ALA A 837 55.40 22.27 24.06
C ALA A 837 55.01 23.67 24.55
N ARG A 838 53.88 24.22 24.09
CA ARG A 838 53.34 25.51 24.57
C ARG A 838 52.89 25.45 26.04
N ALA A 839 52.18 24.40 26.43
CA ALA A 839 51.73 24.20 27.80
C ALA A 839 52.89 23.93 28.77
N GLY A 840 53.90 23.18 28.33
CA GLY A 840 55.13 22.89 29.08
C GLY A 840 56.00 24.14 29.30
N GLN A 841 56.11 25.02 28.30
CA GLN A 841 56.78 26.32 28.46
C GLN A 841 56.11 27.18 29.53
N GLY A 842 54.78 27.14 29.65
CA GLY A 842 54.05 27.82 30.73
C GLY A 842 54.34 27.26 32.14
N VAL A 843 54.74 25.98 32.25
CA VAL A 843 55.12 25.34 33.52
C VAL A 843 56.57 25.66 33.93
N GLU A 844 57.45 25.90 32.95
CA GLU A 844 58.85 26.30 33.17
C GLU A 844 59.03 27.82 33.36
N SER A 845 58.17 28.65 32.77
CA SER A 845 58.24 30.12 32.82
C SER A 845 57.40 30.78 33.93
N ALA A 846 56.56 30.02 34.63
CA ALA A 846 55.79 30.49 35.78
C ALA A 846 56.46 30.13 37.11
#